data_AF-A0A401SF84-F1
#
_entry.id   AF-A0A401SF84-F1
#
_cell.length_a   1.000
_cell.length_b   1.000
_cell.length_c   1.000
_cell.angle_alpha   90.00
_cell.angle_beta   90.00
_cell.angle_gamma   90.00
#
_symmetry.space_group_name_H-M   'P 1'
#
loop_
_entity.id
_entity.type
_entity.pdbx_description
1 polymer ?
#
loop_
_entity_poly.entity_id
_entity_poly.type
_entity_poly.pdbx_seq_one_letter_code
_entity_poly.pdbx_strand_id
1 'polypeptide(L)'
;MSGDAFENEMGKKTRLMNILIQLRKCVDHPYLFDGVEPEPFQIGDHLVEASGKLHLLDKLLAFLHSRGHRVLVFSQMARMLDILQDYMEYRGYSYERLDGSVRGEERYLAIKNFNQHDIFVFLLCTRAGGVGMNLTAADTVIFVDSDFNPQNDLQAAARAHRIGQKKPVKIIRLIGRDTVEELIYRRAMSKLKLTNTLIEGGQFSMKEGEELPATFDMQLSDILKFGLDKLLSTEESTIEDIDMENILGETRNGLWITKEQSVQTIEEEPKGTSHMYQYEGKDYSKEPSAADQKTFEQLLDLHKMVLEEASKGGRSLRTKSQVLLAAPLDLSIRKKRILSPEELEQRRQKRQEAAAKRAKLLSEKKQQREEEEHKKKMAWWESHGYRSPCLPSLSSESEDESEEDENDLPGDLDSTDTEQTSIHYVLGDVTHPMAADKEDAIIVHCVDDSGRWGKGGLFTALEARSDEPRKHYGRAGKMKDLSLGSVLLFPIDDKESRNTGQDLLALIVAQQRDRSNNLSGIKLTALEEGLRKLYRAAKKRNASVHLPRIGHTTKGFNWYGTERLIRKYLSSRGISTYIYYFKRYSVSASGSSDSADNISTKQDQANKSRTEGDAAEQSTESSAILPDFMSGVSVYFFNISEKKRLSRYLITYNGDVDQNFCAETTHIVAQVDDSSQMQELQSYLQENPTAVVVQARWLEVCFSKQQKVDTFSYEIKLTNSE
;
A
#
# COMPACT_ATOMS: atom_id res chain seq x y z
N MET A 1 7.52 35.94 -20.79
CA MET A 1 7.53 34.55 -21.31
C MET A 1 8.59 33.76 -20.55
N SER A 2 8.34 33.39 -19.28
CA SER A 2 9.33 32.71 -18.42
C SER A 2 8.72 31.69 -17.45
N GLY A 3 7.44 31.32 -17.62
CA GLY A 3 6.78 30.28 -16.82
C GLY A 3 7.03 28.88 -17.38
N ASP A 4 6.70 28.69 -18.66
CA ASP A 4 6.67 27.40 -19.36
C ASP A 4 8.02 26.64 -19.38
N ALA A 5 9.14 27.35 -19.24
CA ALA A 5 10.46 26.73 -19.14
C ALA A 5 10.64 25.96 -17.82
N PHE A 6 10.23 26.56 -16.69
CA PHE A 6 10.37 25.95 -15.36
C PHE A 6 9.39 24.78 -15.15
N GLU A 7 8.18 24.85 -15.73
CA GLU A 7 7.24 23.73 -15.67
C GLU A 7 7.75 22.50 -16.45
N ASN A 8 8.37 22.71 -17.61
CA ASN A 8 8.98 21.62 -18.40
C ASN A 8 10.16 20.95 -17.68
N GLU A 9 11.01 21.72 -16.99
CA GLU A 9 12.12 21.14 -16.20
C GLU A 9 11.61 20.31 -15.03
N MET A 10 10.60 20.80 -14.29
CA MET A 10 9.99 20.05 -13.19
C MET A 10 9.36 18.73 -13.69
N GLY A 11 8.66 18.76 -14.83
CA GLY A 11 8.10 17.55 -15.45
C GLY A 11 9.18 16.54 -15.89
N LYS A 12 10.28 17.03 -16.48
CA LYS A 12 11.45 16.21 -16.86
C LYS A 12 12.10 15.57 -15.64
N LYS A 13 12.28 16.32 -14.55
CA LYS A 13 12.82 15.84 -13.27
C LYS A 13 11.96 14.74 -12.66
N THR A 14 10.65 14.93 -12.58
CA THR A 14 9.72 13.91 -12.08
C THR A 14 9.76 12.65 -12.94
N ARG A 15 9.88 12.78 -14.27
CA ARG A 15 10.03 11.64 -15.20
C ARG A 15 11.33 10.87 -14.97
N LEU A 16 12.47 11.55 -14.81
CA LEU A 16 13.77 10.93 -14.54
C LEU A 16 13.79 10.22 -13.17
N MET A 17 13.21 10.83 -12.14
CA MET A 17 13.08 10.23 -10.82
C MET A 17 12.20 8.97 -10.86
N ASN A 18 11.09 9.00 -11.60
CA ASN A 18 10.23 7.83 -11.80
C ASN A 18 10.97 6.70 -12.52
N ILE A 19 11.72 7.00 -13.59
CA ILE A 19 12.56 6.00 -14.30
C ILE A 19 13.56 5.35 -13.33
N LEU A 20 14.27 6.16 -12.55
CA LEU A 20 15.24 5.65 -11.57
C LEU A 20 14.59 4.74 -10.52
N ILE A 21 13.37 5.06 -10.05
CA ILE A 21 12.63 4.20 -9.12
C ILE A 21 12.26 2.85 -9.76
N GLN A 22 11.88 2.82 -11.05
CA GLN A 22 11.63 1.54 -11.73
C GLN A 22 12.94 0.75 -11.96
N LEU A 23 14.05 1.41 -12.28
CA LEU A 23 15.34 0.74 -12.41
C LEU A 23 15.79 0.10 -11.08
N ARG A 24 15.58 0.78 -9.94
CA ARG A 24 15.82 0.17 -8.63
C ARG A 24 14.98 -1.10 -8.42
N LYS A 25 13.68 -1.06 -8.71
CA LYS A 25 12.83 -2.26 -8.62
C LYS A 25 13.33 -3.41 -9.48
N CYS A 26 13.77 -3.13 -10.71
CA CYS A 26 14.31 -4.13 -11.63
C CYS A 26 15.57 -4.80 -11.05
N VAL A 27 16.45 -4.01 -10.44
CA VAL A 27 17.69 -4.51 -9.80
C VAL A 27 17.41 -5.23 -8.47
N ASP A 28 16.31 -4.93 -7.79
CA ASP A 28 15.87 -5.65 -6.59
C ASP A 28 15.21 -7.00 -6.94
N HIS A 29 14.08 -6.98 -7.65
CA HIS A 29 13.34 -8.18 -8.05
C HIS A 29 12.33 -7.92 -9.18
N PRO A 30 12.30 -8.72 -10.27
CA PRO A 30 11.35 -8.52 -11.37
C PRO A 30 9.87 -8.52 -10.94
N TYR A 31 9.48 -9.36 -9.97
CA TYR A 31 8.10 -9.44 -9.48
C TYR A 31 7.62 -8.19 -8.70
N LEU A 32 8.47 -7.17 -8.52
CA LEU A 32 8.03 -5.82 -8.10
C LEU A 32 7.23 -5.09 -9.19
N PHE A 33 7.26 -5.59 -10.43
CA PHE A 33 6.41 -5.20 -11.55
C PHE A 33 5.19 -6.13 -11.67
N ASP A 34 4.02 -5.53 -11.85
CA ASP A 34 2.76 -6.26 -11.88
C ASP A 34 2.60 -7.00 -13.23
N GLY A 35 2.37 -8.32 -13.19
CA GLY A 35 2.21 -9.16 -14.38
C GLY A 35 3.50 -9.79 -14.95
N VAL A 36 4.62 -9.71 -14.22
CA VAL A 36 5.90 -10.39 -14.59
C VAL A 36 6.03 -11.78 -13.95
N GLU A 37 5.38 -12.00 -12.81
CA GLU A 37 5.35 -13.29 -12.12
C GLU A 37 4.44 -14.28 -12.87
N PRO A 38 4.86 -15.54 -13.09
CA PRO A 38 4.09 -16.52 -13.85
C PRO A 38 2.80 -16.92 -13.12
N GLU A 39 1.68 -16.93 -13.85
CA GLU A 39 0.42 -17.49 -13.35
C GLU A 39 0.36 -19.00 -13.62
N PRO A 40 -0.04 -19.86 -12.65
CA PRO A 40 -0.50 -19.52 -11.30
C PRO A 40 0.63 -19.12 -10.35
N PHE A 41 0.35 -18.14 -9.49
CA PHE A 41 1.24 -17.67 -8.41
C PHE A 41 1.47 -18.78 -7.37
N GLN A 42 2.45 -19.64 -7.64
CA GLN A 42 2.94 -20.67 -6.73
C GLN A 42 4.25 -20.18 -6.11
N ILE A 43 4.59 -20.71 -4.94
CA ILE A 43 5.88 -20.43 -4.30
C ILE A 43 6.84 -21.55 -4.72
N GLY A 44 7.94 -21.19 -5.40
CA GLY A 44 8.90 -22.15 -5.94
C GLY A 44 10.24 -21.52 -6.33
N ASP A 45 11.17 -22.33 -6.85
CA ASP A 45 12.54 -21.90 -7.15
C ASP A 45 12.63 -20.76 -8.18
N HIS A 46 11.61 -20.59 -9.05
CA HIS A 46 11.50 -19.45 -9.97
C HIS A 46 11.58 -18.09 -9.27
N LEU A 47 11.19 -18.00 -7.99
CA LEU A 47 11.35 -16.80 -7.16
C LEU A 47 12.84 -16.46 -7.00
N VAL A 48 13.67 -17.45 -6.67
CA VAL A 48 15.11 -17.29 -6.44
C VAL A 48 15.87 -17.10 -7.76
N GLU A 49 15.50 -17.85 -8.80
CA GLU A 49 16.11 -17.78 -10.14
C GLU A 49 15.85 -16.44 -10.85
N ALA A 50 14.68 -15.83 -10.62
CA ALA A 50 14.32 -14.55 -11.27
C ALA A 50 15.13 -13.33 -10.79
N SER A 51 15.82 -13.40 -9.64
CA SER A 51 16.63 -12.27 -9.15
C SER A 51 18.01 -12.71 -8.69
N GLY A 52 19.05 -12.18 -9.34
CA GLY A 52 20.44 -12.40 -8.93
C GLY A 52 20.75 -11.94 -7.49
N LYS A 53 20.02 -10.94 -6.96
CA LYS A 53 20.13 -10.57 -5.54
C LYS A 53 19.55 -11.64 -4.64
N LEU A 54 18.40 -12.21 -4.99
CA LEU A 54 17.75 -13.25 -4.18
C LEU A 54 18.52 -14.57 -4.26
N HIS A 55 19.06 -14.93 -5.42
CA HIS A 55 19.99 -16.05 -5.59
C HIS A 55 21.24 -15.92 -4.71
N LEU A 56 21.88 -14.74 -4.69
CA LEU A 56 23.00 -14.48 -3.78
C LEU A 56 22.57 -14.52 -2.30
N LEU A 57 21.38 -14.00 -1.97
CA LEU A 57 20.83 -14.02 -0.63
C LEU A 57 20.50 -15.43 -0.15
N ASP A 58 20.06 -16.33 -1.03
CA ASP A 58 19.78 -17.75 -0.73
C ASP A 58 21.06 -18.49 -0.33
N LYS A 59 22.11 -18.42 -1.16
CA LYS A 59 23.44 -18.96 -0.82
C LYS A 59 23.99 -18.34 0.49
N LEU A 60 23.77 -17.06 0.71
CA LEU A 60 24.25 -16.33 1.89
C LEU A 60 23.48 -16.69 3.18
N LEU A 61 22.17 -16.84 3.12
CA LEU A 61 21.35 -17.22 4.28
C LEU A 61 21.56 -18.69 4.65
N ALA A 62 21.67 -19.61 3.69
CA ALA A 62 22.02 -21.01 3.95
C ALA A 62 23.36 -21.12 4.70
N PHE A 63 24.36 -20.36 4.26
CA PHE A 63 25.67 -20.26 4.90
C PHE A 63 25.58 -19.73 6.33
N LEU A 64 24.85 -18.64 6.57
CA LEU A 64 24.68 -18.02 7.89
C LEU A 64 23.86 -18.92 8.85
N HIS A 65 22.83 -19.59 8.34
CA HIS A 65 21.98 -20.51 9.10
C HIS A 65 22.79 -21.71 9.62
N SER A 66 23.60 -22.33 8.75
CA SER A 66 24.48 -23.45 9.11
C SER A 66 25.48 -23.14 10.24
N ARG A 67 25.73 -21.84 10.50
CA ARG A 67 26.70 -21.33 11.47
C ARG A 67 26.07 -20.70 12.72
N GLY A 68 24.73 -20.66 12.82
CA GLY A 68 24.02 -20.08 13.97
C GLY A 68 24.19 -18.56 14.09
N HIS A 69 24.33 -17.86 12.97
CA HIS A 69 24.26 -16.39 12.93
C HIS A 69 22.80 -15.91 12.98
N ARG A 70 22.57 -14.67 13.43
CA ARG A 70 21.23 -14.06 13.45
C ARG A 70 21.23 -12.75 12.69
N VAL A 71 20.26 -12.61 11.79
CA VAL A 71 20.37 -11.75 10.62
C VAL A 71 19.27 -10.68 10.60
N LEU A 72 19.64 -9.41 10.55
CA LEU A 72 18.71 -8.33 10.19
C LEU A 72 18.79 -8.10 8.69
N VAL A 73 17.66 -8.16 7.99
CA VAL A 73 17.56 -7.87 6.55
C VAL A 73 16.80 -6.56 6.37
N PHE A 74 17.48 -5.54 5.86
CA PHE A 74 16.91 -4.22 5.59
C PHE A 74 16.61 -4.04 4.10
N SER A 75 15.44 -3.49 3.79
CA SER A 75 15.10 -2.96 2.47
C SER A 75 14.32 -1.65 2.57
N GLN A 76 14.42 -0.78 1.56
CA GLN A 76 13.57 0.41 1.45
C GLN A 76 12.15 0.09 0.95
N MET A 77 11.98 -0.97 0.16
CA MET A 77 10.72 -1.28 -0.49
C MET A 77 9.91 -2.30 0.32
N ALA A 78 8.75 -1.90 0.84
CA ALA A 78 7.87 -2.82 1.57
C ALA A 78 7.44 -4.03 0.72
N ARG A 79 7.22 -3.85 -0.59
CA ARG A 79 6.97 -4.97 -1.53
C ARG A 79 8.12 -5.95 -1.66
N MET A 80 9.38 -5.52 -1.44
CA MET A 80 10.51 -6.44 -1.44
C MET A 80 10.52 -7.27 -0.15
N LEU A 81 10.02 -6.72 0.97
CA LEU A 81 9.82 -7.49 2.20
C LEU A 81 8.66 -8.51 2.07
N ASP A 82 7.66 -8.25 1.22
CA ASP A 82 6.64 -9.25 0.86
C ASP A 82 7.27 -10.44 0.12
N ILE A 83 8.03 -10.17 -0.96
CA ILE A 83 8.78 -11.20 -1.73
C ILE A 83 9.74 -12.00 -0.84
N LEU A 84 10.47 -11.31 0.05
CA LEU A 84 11.37 -11.97 1.00
C LEU A 84 10.62 -12.81 2.03
N GLN A 85 9.39 -12.43 2.40
CA GLN A 85 8.56 -13.21 3.32
C GLN A 85 8.15 -14.54 2.68
N ASP A 86 7.67 -14.52 1.43
CA ASP A 86 7.32 -15.73 0.68
C ASP A 86 8.53 -16.67 0.50
N TYR A 87 9.72 -16.09 0.25
CA TYR A 87 10.99 -16.83 0.19
C TYR A 87 11.38 -17.48 1.56
N MET A 88 11.17 -16.79 2.68
CA MET A 88 11.47 -17.37 4.01
C MET A 88 10.51 -18.52 4.35
N GLU A 89 9.23 -18.39 3.97
CA GLU A 89 8.24 -19.47 4.10
C GLU A 89 8.61 -20.67 3.21
N TYR A 90 9.05 -20.43 1.96
CA TYR A 90 9.52 -21.48 1.04
C TYR A 90 10.71 -22.28 1.58
N ARG A 91 11.73 -21.59 2.10
CA ARG A 91 12.93 -22.23 2.66
C ARG A 91 12.76 -22.70 4.12
N GLY A 92 11.63 -22.43 4.75
CA GLY A 92 11.33 -22.84 6.13
C GLY A 92 12.12 -22.10 7.21
N TYR A 93 12.55 -20.86 6.96
CA TYR A 93 13.31 -20.05 7.92
C TYR A 93 12.41 -19.31 8.91
N SER A 94 12.69 -19.41 10.21
CA SER A 94 12.03 -18.61 11.25
C SER A 94 12.33 -17.12 11.09
N TYR A 95 11.30 -16.31 10.83
CA TYR A 95 11.43 -14.86 10.64
C TYR A 95 10.43 -14.03 11.48
N GLU A 96 10.78 -12.78 11.72
CA GLU A 96 9.89 -11.72 12.23
C GLU A 96 9.93 -10.52 11.26
N ARG A 97 8.86 -9.71 11.22
CA ARG A 97 8.74 -8.58 10.26
C ARG A 97 8.34 -7.28 10.94
N LEU A 98 9.05 -6.20 10.60
CA LEU A 98 8.69 -4.84 11.00
C LEU A 98 8.76 -3.84 9.85
N ASP A 99 7.60 -3.30 9.49
CA ASP A 99 7.49 -2.19 8.56
C ASP A 99 6.94 -0.91 9.23
N GLY A 100 6.59 0.09 8.43
CA GLY A 100 5.99 1.33 8.91
C GLY A 100 4.47 1.25 9.21
N SER A 101 3.82 0.13 8.89
CA SER A 101 2.37 -0.08 9.04
C SER A 101 2.00 -0.82 10.33
N VAL A 102 2.87 -1.70 10.83
CA VAL A 102 2.73 -2.43 12.11
C VAL A 102 2.52 -1.48 13.29
N ARG A 103 1.52 -1.79 14.14
CA ARG A 103 1.13 -0.97 15.29
C ARG A 103 2.20 -0.98 16.38
N GLY A 104 2.13 -0.02 17.30
CA GLY A 104 3.11 0.14 18.38
C GLY A 104 3.23 -1.07 19.31
N GLU A 105 2.13 -1.76 19.59
CA GLU A 105 2.07 -2.94 20.45
C GLU A 105 2.64 -4.19 19.75
N GLU A 106 2.19 -4.47 18.52
CA GLU A 106 2.72 -5.53 17.65
C GLU A 106 4.22 -5.36 17.41
N ARG A 107 4.70 -4.13 17.17
CA ARG A 107 6.12 -3.79 17.07
C ARG A 107 6.91 -4.15 18.32
N TYR A 108 6.36 -3.85 19.50
CA TYR A 108 7.00 -4.20 20.76
C TYR A 108 7.05 -5.73 20.94
N LEU A 109 5.98 -6.44 20.55
CA LEU A 109 5.93 -7.90 20.56
C LEU A 109 7.00 -8.50 19.66
N ALA A 110 7.07 -8.12 18.38
CA ALA A 110 8.07 -8.63 17.43
C ALA A 110 9.53 -8.37 17.90
N ILE A 111 9.82 -7.17 18.38
CA ILE A 111 11.15 -6.84 18.95
C ILE A 111 11.44 -7.69 20.19
N LYS A 112 10.45 -7.93 21.06
CA LYS A 112 10.61 -8.78 22.24
C LYS A 112 10.84 -10.25 21.83
N ASN A 113 10.04 -10.76 20.88
CA ASN A 113 10.13 -12.11 20.35
C ASN A 113 11.53 -12.38 19.80
N PHE A 114 12.05 -11.52 18.91
CA PHE A 114 13.38 -11.69 18.33
C PHE A 114 14.54 -11.64 19.34
N ASN A 115 14.37 -10.89 20.44
CA ASN A 115 15.38 -10.85 21.51
C ASN A 115 15.26 -12.02 22.51
N GLN A 116 14.13 -12.74 22.55
CA GLN A 116 13.86 -13.82 23.52
C GLN A 116 13.85 -15.23 22.92
N HIS A 117 13.31 -15.38 21.71
CA HIS A 117 13.23 -16.63 20.96
C HIS A 117 14.40 -16.74 19.96
N ASP A 118 14.65 -17.96 19.48
CA ASP A 118 15.73 -18.23 18.53
C ASP A 118 15.23 -18.06 17.08
N ILE A 119 14.99 -16.80 16.72
CA ILE A 119 14.49 -16.41 15.40
C ILE A 119 15.69 -16.04 14.53
N PHE A 120 15.79 -16.66 13.34
CA PHE A 120 16.97 -16.55 12.49
C PHE A 120 17.03 -15.19 11.76
N VAL A 121 15.92 -14.76 11.16
CA VAL A 121 15.83 -13.53 10.36
C VAL A 121 14.88 -12.52 10.97
N PHE A 122 15.24 -11.23 10.87
CA PHE A 122 14.30 -10.14 11.11
C PHE A 122 14.26 -9.22 9.89
N LEU A 123 13.10 -9.14 9.25
CA LEU A 123 12.83 -8.31 8.08
C LEU A 123 12.44 -6.89 8.51
N LEU A 124 13.21 -5.89 8.09
CA LEU A 124 12.99 -4.47 8.45
C LEU A 124 12.88 -3.58 7.21
N CYS A 125 11.92 -2.65 7.24
CA CYS A 125 12.00 -1.49 6.38
C CYS A 125 13.06 -0.51 6.94
N THR A 126 14.03 -0.06 6.12
CA THR A 126 15.09 0.87 6.57
C THR A 126 14.53 2.13 7.22
N ARG A 127 13.40 2.64 6.71
CA ARG A 127 12.68 3.79 7.30
C ARG A 127 12.05 3.48 8.66
N ALA A 128 11.52 2.26 8.85
CA ALA A 128 11.01 1.83 10.16
C ALA A 128 12.15 1.65 11.17
N GLY A 129 13.33 1.22 10.70
CA GLY A 129 14.58 1.14 11.47
C GLY A 129 15.08 2.48 12.03
N GLY A 130 14.61 3.62 11.54
CA GLY A 130 14.90 4.94 12.13
C GLY A 130 14.35 5.11 13.56
N VAL A 131 13.33 4.34 13.94
CA VAL A 131 12.57 4.51 15.20
C VAL A 131 13.23 3.78 16.38
N GLY A 132 14.38 4.28 16.84
CA GLY A 132 14.90 4.14 18.22
C GLY A 132 15.24 2.76 18.81
N MET A 133 14.87 1.66 18.13
CA MET A 133 14.86 0.29 18.68
C MET A 133 16.24 -0.31 19.00
N ASN A 134 16.24 -1.45 19.69
CA ASN A 134 17.43 -2.20 20.09
C ASN A 134 17.31 -3.66 19.63
N LEU A 135 18.21 -4.09 18.75
CA LEU A 135 18.22 -5.42 18.11
C LEU A 135 19.61 -6.07 18.27
N THR A 136 20.20 -5.94 19.47
CA THR A 136 21.51 -6.52 19.83
C THR A 136 21.53 -8.05 19.85
N ALA A 137 20.41 -8.71 19.60
CA ALA A 137 20.34 -10.16 19.39
C ALA A 137 21.00 -10.61 18.07
N ALA A 138 20.96 -9.79 17.03
CA ALA A 138 21.56 -10.07 15.72
C ALA A 138 23.07 -9.79 15.72
N ASP A 139 23.83 -10.57 14.95
CA ASP A 139 25.26 -10.37 14.69
C ASP A 139 25.56 -10.00 13.22
N THR A 140 24.58 -10.17 12.33
CA THR A 140 24.77 -9.92 10.90
C THR A 140 23.67 -8.98 10.40
N VAL A 141 24.05 -7.97 9.63
CA VAL A 141 23.14 -6.98 9.04
C VAL A 141 23.32 -7.00 7.53
N ILE A 142 22.24 -7.26 6.79
CA ILE A 142 22.21 -7.27 5.33
C ILE A 142 21.35 -6.09 4.86
N PHE A 143 21.90 -5.26 3.98
CA PHE A 143 21.13 -4.30 3.19
C PHE A 143 20.90 -4.89 1.80
N VAL A 144 19.64 -5.17 1.45
CA VAL A 144 19.24 -5.65 0.11
C VAL A 144 19.35 -4.51 -0.90
N ASP A 145 18.93 -3.31 -0.49
CA ASP A 145 19.05 -2.07 -1.25
C ASP A 145 19.44 -0.90 -0.33
N SER A 146 20.07 0.12 -0.89
CA SER A 146 20.67 1.24 -0.11
C SER A 146 19.86 2.54 -0.20
N ASP A 147 19.92 3.36 0.86
CA ASP A 147 19.36 4.71 0.81
C ASP A 147 20.24 5.67 -0.03
N PHE A 148 19.66 6.78 -0.49
CA PHE A 148 20.43 7.92 -0.99
C PHE A 148 21.13 8.69 0.14
N ASN A 149 20.54 8.67 1.34
CA ASN A 149 21.17 9.20 2.54
C ASN A 149 21.90 8.09 3.31
N PRO A 150 23.24 8.01 3.25
CA PRO A 150 24.00 6.98 3.96
C PRO A 150 23.80 6.99 5.49
N GLN A 151 23.38 8.13 6.06
CA GLN A 151 23.10 8.21 7.49
C GLN A 151 21.91 7.35 7.91
N ASN A 152 20.92 7.15 7.01
CA ASN A 152 19.77 6.28 7.28
C ASN A 152 20.22 4.82 7.44
N ASP A 153 21.07 4.34 6.52
CA ASP A 153 21.63 2.99 6.58
C ASP A 153 22.55 2.82 7.79
N LEU A 154 23.39 3.82 8.11
CA LEU A 154 24.24 3.79 9.30
C LEU A 154 23.41 3.74 10.59
N GLN A 155 22.30 4.49 10.65
CA GLN A 155 21.37 4.46 11.77
C GLN A 155 20.63 3.11 11.90
N ALA A 156 20.32 2.45 10.77
CA ALA A 156 19.76 1.11 10.74
C ALA A 156 20.77 0.06 11.21
N ALA A 157 22.03 0.13 10.77
CA ALA A 157 23.11 -0.75 11.25
C ALA A 157 23.37 -0.58 12.76
N ALA A 158 23.27 0.67 13.27
CA ALA A 158 23.36 1.00 14.70
C ALA A 158 22.20 0.45 15.57
N ARG A 159 21.28 -0.36 15.01
CA ARG A 159 20.30 -1.14 15.78
C ARG A 159 20.87 -2.46 16.29
N ALA A 160 21.81 -3.07 15.56
CA ALA A 160 22.58 -4.23 16.00
C ALA A 160 23.97 -3.84 16.53
N HIS A 161 24.65 -2.91 15.86
CA HIS A 161 25.92 -2.34 16.32
C HIS A 161 25.67 -1.21 17.35
N ARG A 162 25.29 -1.61 18.56
CA ARG A 162 24.94 -0.71 19.67
C ARG A 162 25.56 -1.18 20.98
N ILE A 163 25.77 -0.24 21.91
CA ILE A 163 26.16 -0.55 23.31
C ILE A 163 25.17 -1.58 23.89
N GLY A 164 25.67 -2.73 24.31
CA GLY A 164 24.88 -3.90 24.72
C GLY A 164 25.07 -5.13 23.82
N GLN A 165 25.59 -4.93 22.59
CA GLN A 165 26.05 -6.01 21.73
C GLN A 165 27.25 -6.76 22.34
N LYS A 166 27.28 -8.09 22.17
CA LYS A 166 28.35 -8.98 22.66
C LYS A 166 29.10 -9.70 21.53
N LYS A 167 28.49 -9.87 20.37
CA LYS A 167 29.12 -10.48 19.18
C LYS A 167 29.68 -9.40 18.25
N PRO A 168 30.78 -9.66 17.51
CA PRO A 168 31.22 -8.77 16.43
C PRO A 168 30.14 -8.69 15.35
N VAL A 169 29.78 -7.47 14.92
CA VAL A 169 28.69 -7.26 13.96
C VAL A 169 29.25 -7.13 12.54
N LYS A 170 28.82 -8.00 11.63
CA LYS A 170 29.15 -7.89 10.20
C LYS A 170 28.04 -7.14 9.47
N ILE A 171 28.41 -6.10 8.74
CA ILE A 171 27.50 -5.38 7.83
C ILE A 171 27.81 -5.81 6.40
N ILE A 172 26.78 -6.28 5.70
CA ILE A 172 26.81 -6.77 4.32
C ILE A 172 25.85 -5.89 3.51
N ARG A 173 26.26 -5.46 2.33
CA ARG A 173 25.45 -4.61 1.45
C ARG A 173 25.46 -5.21 0.05
N LEU A 174 24.30 -5.61 -0.44
CA LEU A 174 24.12 -6.10 -1.80
C LEU A 174 24.08 -4.89 -2.73
N ILE A 175 24.77 -4.99 -3.87
CA ILE A 175 24.87 -3.93 -4.89
C ILE A 175 24.90 -4.61 -6.25
N GLY A 176 23.97 -4.28 -7.15
CA GLY A 176 24.06 -4.69 -8.55
C GLY A 176 25.27 -4.04 -9.23
N ARG A 177 26.25 -4.85 -9.67
CA ARG A 177 27.45 -4.38 -10.38
C ARG A 177 27.09 -3.70 -11.70
N ASP A 178 27.76 -2.60 -12.02
CA ASP A 178 27.53 -1.81 -13.24
C ASP A 178 26.07 -1.32 -13.41
N THR A 179 25.25 -1.36 -12.33
CA THR A 179 23.88 -0.83 -12.29
C THR A 179 23.81 0.57 -11.64
N VAL A 180 22.60 1.15 -11.67
CA VAL A 180 22.22 2.38 -10.95
C VAL A 180 22.61 2.36 -9.47
N GLU A 181 22.56 1.20 -8.81
CA GLU A 181 22.87 1.09 -7.37
C GLU A 181 24.33 1.37 -7.03
N GLU A 182 25.25 0.93 -7.88
CA GLU A 182 26.68 1.15 -7.65
C GLU A 182 27.00 2.64 -7.62
N LEU A 183 26.35 3.43 -8.48
CA LEU A 183 26.53 4.87 -8.51
C LEU A 183 25.83 5.56 -7.32
N ILE A 184 24.66 5.09 -6.88
CA ILE A 184 24.01 5.55 -5.64
C ILE A 184 24.96 5.31 -4.45
N TYR A 185 25.53 4.10 -4.34
CA TYR A 185 26.49 3.74 -3.30
C TYR A 185 27.75 4.62 -3.33
N ARG A 186 28.39 4.78 -4.50
CA ARG A 186 29.57 5.67 -4.65
C ARG A 186 29.26 7.10 -4.20
N ARG A 187 28.09 7.64 -4.57
CA ARG A 187 27.65 8.98 -4.13
C ARG A 187 27.37 9.06 -2.64
N ALA A 188 26.75 8.04 -2.06
CA ALA A 188 26.52 7.93 -0.63
C ALA A 188 27.86 7.90 0.14
N MET A 189 28.85 7.15 -0.34
CA MET A 189 30.20 7.13 0.23
C MET A 189 30.93 8.48 0.09
N SER A 190 30.80 9.18 -1.03
CA SER A 190 31.33 10.54 -1.18
C SER A 190 30.67 11.52 -0.21
N LYS A 191 29.34 11.43 0.00
CA LYS A 191 28.63 12.24 1.01
C LYS A 191 29.14 11.96 2.42
N LEU A 192 29.33 10.69 2.80
CA LEU A 192 29.92 10.34 4.11
C LEU A 192 31.33 10.92 4.30
N LYS A 193 32.20 10.78 3.29
CA LYS A 193 33.55 11.33 3.34
C LYS A 193 33.54 12.84 3.55
N LEU A 194 32.71 13.56 2.78
CA LEU A 194 32.54 15.00 2.95
C LEU A 194 32.04 15.36 4.35
N THR A 195 31.01 14.68 4.89
CA THR A 195 30.54 14.95 6.25
C THR A 195 31.61 14.67 7.31
N ASN A 196 32.39 13.61 7.17
CA ASN A 196 33.47 13.31 8.11
C ASN A 196 34.57 14.39 8.06
N THR A 197 35.02 14.78 6.86
CA THR A 197 36.04 15.85 6.71
C THR A 197 35.57 17.21 7.24
N LEU A 198 34.26 17.51 7.17
CA LEU A 198 33.70 18.74 7.76
C LEU A 198 33.67 18.69 9.29
N ILE A 199 33.35 17.53 9.87
CA ILE A 199 33.36 17.31 11.32
C ILE A 199 34.79 17.36 11.87
N GLU A 200 35.73 16.68 11.23
CA GLU A 200 37.16 16.66 11.59
C GLU A 200 37.83 18.03 11.41
N GLY A 201 37.47 18.75 10.34
CA GLY A 201 38.03 20.08 10.04
C GLY A 201 37.49 21.23 10.88
N GLY A 202 36.40 21.03 11.64
CA GLY A 202 35.78 22.03 12.53
C GLY A 202 35.21 23.27 11.82
N GLN A 203 35.31 23.37 10.49
CA GLN A 203 34.87 24.51 9.70
C GLN A 203 33.37 24.44 9.42
N PHE A 204 32.56 24.72 10.44
CA PHE A 204 31.14 25.08 10.29
C PHE A 204 30.97 26.47 9.66
N SER A 205 31.63 26.72 8.53
CA SER A 205 31.30 27.88 7.69
C SER A 205 29.92 27.62 7.09
N MET A 206 28.92 28.40 7.54
CA MET A 206 27.55 28.30 7.05
C MET A 206 27.48 28.70 5.57
N LYS A 207 27.69 27.74 4.68
CA LYS A 207 27.16 27.76 3.31
C LYS A 207 25.73 27.21 3.29
N GLU A 208 24.88 27.73 4.18
CA GLU A 208 23.43 27.62 4.01
C GLU A 208 23.04 28.52 2.82
N GLY A 209 23.01 27.96 1.60
CA GLY A 209 22.62 28.73 0.41
C GLY A 209 22.81 28.08 -0.95
N GLU A 210 23.71 27.11 -1.12
CA GLU A 210 24.08 26.59 -2.46
C GLU A 210 24.00 25.06 -2.63
N GLU A 211 23.00 24.39 -2.04
CA GLU A 211 22.51 23.14 -2.65
C GLU A 211 21.53 23.49 -3.78
N LEU A 212 22.09 23.95 -4.90
CA LEU A 212 21.34 24.28 -6.12
C LEU A 212 20.63 23.02 -6.68
N PRO A 213 19.29 23.04 -6.86
CA PRO A 213 18.54 21.91 -7.42
C PRO A 213 19.04 21.44 -8.79
N ALA A 214 19.62 22.35 -9.57
CA ALA A 214 20.18 22.11 -10.90
C ALA A 214 21.36 21.11 -10.91
N THR A 215 22.13 21.04 -9.81
CA THR A 215 23.23 20.06 -9.71
C THR A 215 22.70 18.63 -9.72
N PHE A 216 21.55 18.39 -9.08
CA PHE A 216 20.90 17.08 -9.02
C PHE A 216 20.36 16.64 -10.39
N ASP A 217 19.89 17.58 -11.21
CA ASP A 217 19.20 17.27 -12.48
C ASP A 217 20.16 16.88 -13.60
N MET A 218 21.29 17.58 -13.71
CA MET A 218 22.39 17.19 -14.60
C MET A 218 22.95 15.82 -14.17
N GLN A 219 23.22 15.66 -12.87
CA GLN A 219 23.71 14.43 -12.27
C GLN A 219 22.77 13.23 -12.42
N LEU A 220 21.44 13.41 -12.43
CA LEU A 220 20.46 12.33 -12.62
C LEU A 220 20.54 11.75 -14.04
N SER A 221 20.77 12.60 -15.06
CA SER A 221 20.96 12.12 -16.43
C SER A 221 22.23 11.28 -16.57
N ASP A 222 23.28 11.62 -15.82
CA ASP A 222 24.52 10.83 -15.77
C ASP A 222 24.36 9.53 -14.98
N ILE A 223 23.39 9.43 -14.04
CA ILE A 223 23.04 8.13 -13.43
C ILE A 223 22.52 7.16 -14.48
N LEU A 224 21.61 7.62 -15.35
CA LEU A 224 20.94 6.76 -16.31
C LEU A 224 21.82 6.36 -17.50
N LYS A 225 22.84 7.16 -17.82
CA LYS A 225 23.85 6.83 -18.84
C LYS A 225 24.94 5.91 -18.30
N PHE A 226 25.25 5.98 -17.01
CA PHE A 226 26.29 5.14 -16.41
C PHE A 226 25.89 3.66 -16.46
N GLY A 227 26.82 2.80 -16.88
CA GLY A 227 26.64 1.36 -16.93
C GLY A 227 25.92 0.85 -18.18
N LEU A 228 25.14 1.68 -18.90
CA LEU A 228 24.33 1.25 -20.05
C LEU A 228 25.16 0.55 -21.12
N ASP A 229 26.27 1.16 -21.57
CA ASP A 229 27.14 0.58 -22.61
C ASP A 229 27.72 -0.78 -22.19
N LYS A 230 27.99 -0.98 -20.90
CA LYS A 230 28.52 -2.25 -20.36
C LYS A 230 27.43 -3.31 -20.19
N LEU A 231 26.27 -2.92 -19.67
CA LEU A 231 25.12 -3.82 -19.52
C LEU A 231 24.67 -4.34 -20.88
N LEU A 232 24.76 -3.51 -21.93
CA LEU A 232 24.47 -3.91 -23.31
C LEU A 232 25.61 -4.70 -23.98
N SER A 233 26.85 -4.62 -23.47
CA SER A 233 28.01 -5.35 -24.02
C SER A 233 28.36 -6.63 -23.27
N THR A 234 27.60 -7.00 -22.24
CA THR A 234 27.86 -8.19 -21.42
C THR A 234 26.83 -9.26 -21.77
N GLU A 235 27.27 -10.32 -22.44
CA GLU A 235 26.45 -11.52 -22.63
C GLU A 235 26.21 -12.22 -21.27
N GLU A 236 25.15 -13.02 -21.16
CA GLU A 236 24.63 -13.57 -19.90
C GLU A 236 25.70 -14.35 -19.09
N SER A 237 26.38 -13.66 -18.17
CA SER A 237 27.24 -14.31 -17.20
C SER A 237 26.37 -14.99 -16.14
N THR A 238 26.28 -16.31 -16.18
CA THR A 238 25.71 -17.11 -15.09
C THR A 238 26.41 -16.77 -13.77
N ILE A 239 25.66 -16.70 -12.67
CA ILE A 239 26.23 -16.48 -11.34
C ILE A 239 26.95 -17.77 -10.92
N GLU A 240 28.24 -17.84 -11.25
CA GLU A 240 29.13 -18.95 -10.90
C GLU A 240 29.12 -19.24 -9.40
N ASP A 241 29.61 -20.42 -8.99
CA ASP A 241 29.64 -20.80 -7.58
C ASP A 241 30.64 -19.96 -6.77
N ILE A 242 30.09 -18.92 -6.14
CA ILE A 242 30.82 -18.00 -5.26
C ILE A 242 31.21 -18.71 -3.97
N ASP A 243 32.52 -18.83 -3.73
CA ASP A 243 33.08 -19.22 -2.42
C ASP A 243 32.77 -18.16 -1.35
N MET A 244 31.67 -18.37 -0.63
CA MET A 244 31.16 -17.42 0.37
C MET A 244 32.16 -17.17 1.52
N GLU A 245 33.02 -18.14 1.85
CA GLU A 245 34.08 -17.98 2.85
C GLU A 245 35.13 -16.96 2.43
N ASN A 246 35.54 -16.98 1.16
CA ASN A 246 36.55 -16.07 0.61
C ASN A 246 36.05 -14.62 0.56
N ILE A 247 34.75 -14.41 0.35
CA ILE A 247 34.13 -13.07 0.28
C ILE A 247 33.75 -12.53 1.66
N LEU A 248 33.12 -13.33 2.52
CA LEU A 248 32.62 -12.88 3.82
C LEU A 248 33.70 -12.90 4.91
N GLY A 249 34.68 -13.79 4.81
CA GLY A 249 35.69 -14.06 5.81
C GLY A 249 35.33 -15.22 6.74
N GLU A 250 36.34 -15.70 7.48
CA GLU A 250 36.23 -16.86 8.37
C GLU A 250 35.34 -16.60 9.59
N THR A 251 34.63 -17.65 10.01
CA THR A 251 33.78 -17.68 11.21
C THR A 251 34.17 -18.87 12.07
N ARG A 252 34.32 -18.68 13.38
CA ARG A 252 34.60 -19.78 14.32
C ARG A 252 33.52 -19.79 15.41
N ASN A 253 32.88 -20.95 15.60
CA ASN A 253 31.85 -21.17 16.62
C ASN A 253 30.70 -20.12 16.58
N GLY A 254 30.22 -19.74 15.38
CA GLY A 254 29.14 -18.75 15.22
C GLY A 254 29.52 -17.32 15.59
N LEU A 255 30.81 -16.98 15.48
CA LEU A 255 31.36 -15.63 15.65
C LEU A 255 32.22 -15.25 14.44
N TRP A 256 32.09 -14.00 13.99
CA TRP A 256 32.94 -13.43 12.94
C TRP A 256 34.36 -13.21 13.43
N ILE A 257 35.36 -13.66 12.68
CA ILE A 257 36.76 -13.34 12.95
C ILE A 257 37.08 -11.99 12.28
N THR A 258 37.22 -10.93 13.07
CA THR A 258 37.94 -9.74 12.60
C THR A 258 39.39 -10.12 12.38
N LYS A 259 39.83 -10.17 11.12
CA LYS A 259 41.26 -10.14 10.80
C LYS A 259 41.82 -8.89 11.48
N GLU A 260 42.81 -9.07 12.35
CA GLU A 260 43.60 -7.99 12.91
C GLU A 260 44.41 -7.34 11.78
N GLN A 261 43.74 -6.50 10.98
CA GLN A 261 44.44 -5.37 10.40
C GLN A 261 44.98 -4.61 11.59
N SER A 262 46.30 -4.64 11.74
CA SER A 262 47.01 -3.78 12.67
C SER A 262 46.50 -2.38 12.41
N VAL A 263 45.65 -1.89 13.31
CA VAL A 263 45.45 -0.46 13.46
C VAL A 263 46.85 0.01 13.76
N GLN A 264 47.49 0.63 12.76
CA GLN A 264 48.54 1.58 13.05
C GLN A 264 47.85 2.52 14.02
N THR A 265 48.20 2.40 15.30
CA THR A 265 47.94 3.45 16.26
C THR A 265 48.49 4.69 15.59
N ILE A 266 47.58 5.49 15.04
CA ILE A 266 47.77 6.92 14.99
C ILE A 266 48.10 7.22 16.44
N GLU A 267 49.38 7.49 16.69
CA GLU A 267 49.81 7.91 18.00
C GLU A 267 49.01 9.17 18.25
N GLU A 268 47.98 9.04 19.09
CA GLU A 268 47.34 10.19 19.71
C GLU A 268 48.42 10.80 20.58
N GLU A 269 49.24 11.66 19.95
CA GLU A 269 49.91 12.80 20.56
C GLU A 269 49.06 13.22 21.75
N PRO A 270 49.54 13.02 23.00
CA PRO A 270 48.72 13.20 24.18
C PRO A 270 48.43 14.68 24.34
N LYS A 271 47.38 15.15 23.65
CA LYS A 271 46.86 16.51 23.74
C LYS A 271 46.66 16.78 25.22
N GLY A 272 47.45 17.74 25.70
CA GLY A 272 47.76 17.89 27.11
C GLY A 272 46.53 17.85 28.00
N THR A 273 46.71 17.31 29.21
CA THR A 273 45.67 16.98 30.19
C THR A 273 44.71 18.14 30.48
N SER A 274 43.73 18.33 29.60
CA SER A 274 42.58 19.20 29.78
C SER A 274 41.62 18.49 30.74
N HIS A 275 41.99 18.52 32.01
CA HIS A 275 41.11 18.13 33.09
C HIS A 275 39.84 18.99 33.01
N MET A 276 38.66 18.42 33.29
CA MET A 276 37.34 19.06 33.08
C MET A 276 37.16 20.44 33.75
N TYR A 277 38.07 20.81 34.64
CA TYR A 277 38.11 22.08 35.37
C TYR A 277 39.06 23.12 34.74
N GLN A 278 39.66 22.87 33.57
CA GLN A 278 40.40 23.88 32.81
C GLN A 278 39.50 24.59 31.80
N TYR A 279 39.38 25.91 31.93
CA TYR A 279 38.62 26.77 31.02
C TYR A 279 39.42 28.06 30.75
N GLU A 280 39.47 28.53 29.51
CA GLU A 280 40.29 29.70 29.08
C GLU A 280 41.76 29.66 29.57
N GLY A 281 42.36 28.46 29.65
CA GLY A 281 43.74 28.27 30.11
C GLY A 281 43.95 28.47 31.62
N LYS A 282 42.88 28.61 32.41
CA LYS A 282 42.91 28.66 33.88
C LYS A 282 42.37 27.36 34.45
N ASP A 283 43.03 26.87 35.50
CA ASP A 283 42.67 25.65 36.21
C ASP A 283 41.82 25.98 37.44
N TYR A 284 40.53 25.62 37.36
CA TYR A 284 39.51 25.81 38.40
C TYR A 284 39.36 24.57 39.30
N SER A 285 40.31 23.61 39.28
CA SER A 285 40.26 22.44 40.15
C SER A 285 40.66 22.71 41.61
N LYS A 286 41.04 23.96 41.94
CA LYS A 286 41.53 24.37 43.26
C LYS A 286 40.50 25.24 43.97
N GLU A 287 40.56 25.26 45.30
CA GLU A 287 39.70 26.08 46.14
C GLU A 287 39.79 27.58 45.77
N PRO A 288 38.68 28.35 45.85
CA PRO A 288 38.64 29.73 45.38
C PRO A 288 39.62 30.62 46.13
N SER A 289 40.38 31.44 45.37
CA SER A 289 41.43 32.29 45.91
C SER A 289 40.87 33.31 46.91
N ALA A 290 41.69 33.74 47.87
CA ALA A 290 41.35 34.86 48.74
C ALA A 290 41.08 36.18 47.97
N ALA A 291 41.53 36.28 46.71
CA ALA A 291 41.15 37.35 45.79
C ALA A 291 39.71 37.17 45.26
N ASP A 292 39.33 35.95 44.89
CA ASP A 292 37.98 35.61 44.37
C ASP A 292 36.91 35.73 45.46
N GLN A 293 37.25 35.38 46.70
CA GLN A 293 36.38 35.57 47.86
C GLN A 293 36.11 37.07 48.10
N LYS A 294 37.14 37.93 47.98
CA LYS A 294 37.00 39.39 48.13
C LYS A 294 36.21 40.04 47.00
N THR A 295 36.40 39.63 45.74
CA THR A 295 35.60 40.17 44.63
C THR A 295 34.14 39.73 44.72
N PHE A 296 33.88 38.52 45.24
CA PHE A 296 32.54 38.04 45.53
C PHE A 296 31.85 38.80 46.69
N GLU A 297 32.56 39.07 47.79
CA GLU A 297 32.07 39.94 48.87
C GLU A 297 31.74 41.36 48.37
N GLN A 298 32.63 41.96 47.56
CA GLN A 298 32.41 43.27 46.93
C GLN A 298 31.17 43.27 46.02
N LEU A 299 30.94 42.19 45.26
CA LEU A 299 29.73 42.03 44.44
C LEU A 299 28.46 41.92 45.28
N LEU A 300 28.50 41.20 46.41
CA LEU A 300 27.37 41.09 47.34
C LEU A 300 27.00 42.43 47.98
N ASP A 301 27.98 43.22 48.42
CA ASP A 301 27.72 44.52 49.01
C ASP A 301 27.25 45.55 47.97
N LEU A 302 27.79 45.50 46.75
CA LEU A 302 27.29 46.30 45.62
C LEU A 302 25.84 45.93 45.27
N HIS A 303 25.47 44.64 45.35
CA HIS A 303 24.09 44.17 45.17
C HIS A 303 23.16 44.65 46.31
N LYS A 304 23.62 44.67 47.57
CA LYS A 304 22.86 45.27 48.69
C LYS A 304 22.64 46.77 48.50
N MET A 305 23.65 47.52 48.06
CA MET A 305 23.51 48.95 47.78
C MET A 305 22.44 49.22 46.71
N VAL A 306 22.47 48.46 45.60
CA VAL A 306 21.45 48.56 44.54
C VAL A 306 20.05 48.21 45.04
N LEU A 307 19.91 47.22 45.93
CA LEU A 307 18.64 46.89 46.58
C LEU A 307 18.14 48.00 47.53
N GLU A 308 19.03 48.64 48.29
CA GLU A 308 18.66 49.77 49.13
C GLU A 308 18.22 50.99 48.32
N GLU A 309 18.92 51.33 47.24
CA GLU A 309 18.50 52.41 46.34
C GLU A 309 17.16 52.09 45.66
N ALA A 310 16.96 50.86 45.19
CA ALA A 310 15.68 50.40 44.67
C ALA A 310 14.54 50.39 45.71
N SER A 311 14.86 50.32 47.00
CA SER A 311 13.87 50.43 48.10
C SER A 311 13.44 51.88 48.38
N LYS A 312 14.33 52.85 48.11
CA LYS A 312 14.12 54.29 48.31
C LYS A 312 13.38 54.93 47.11
N GLY A 313 13.41 54.30 45.94
CA GLY A 313 12.64 54.69 44.75
C GLY A 313 11.15 54.39 44.84
N GLY A 314 10.30 55.36 44.48
CA GLY A 314 8.84 55.20 44.45
C GLY A 314 8.34 54.11 43.48
N ARG A 315 7.08 53.68 43.66
CA ARG A 315 6.45 52.47 43.04
C ARG A 315 6.62 52.30 41.52
N SER A 316 6.94 53.36 40.77
CA SER A 316 7.12 53.34 39.30
C SER A 316 8.42 52.65 38.83
N LEU A 317 9.45 52.49 39.68
CA LEU A 317 10.73 51.91 39.26
C LEU A 317 10.83 50.38 39.39
N ARG A 318 9.84 49.71 40.01
CA ARG A 318 9.90 48.25 40.25
C ARG A 318 9.88 47.38 38.99
N THR A 319 9.43 47.89 37.84
CA THR A 319 9.33 47.10 36.60
C THR A 319 10.64 47.04 35.80
N LYS A 320 11.61 47.92 36.07
CA LYS A 320 12.93 47.91 35.39
C LYS A 320 14.00 47.12 36.14
N SER A 321 13.87 46.94 37.46
CA SER A 321 14.80 46.15 38.27
C SER A 321 14.61 44.62 38.16
N GLN A 322 13.49 44.16 37.58
CA GLN A 322 13.17 42.73 37.46
C GLN A 322 14.03 41.98 36.41
N VAL A 323 14.79 42.70 35.58
CA VAL A 323 15.62 42.13 34.50
C VAL A 323 17.04 41.74 34.97
N LEU A 324 17.50 42.23 36.13
CA LEU A 324 18.84 41.93 36.67
C LEU A 324 18.86 40.86 37.78
N LEU A 325 17.71 40.22 38.07
CA LEU A 325 17.57 39.19 39.11
C LEU A 325 17.44 37.78 38.51
N ALA A 326 18.43 37.38 37.72
CA ALA A 326 18.54 36.05 37.13
C ALA A 326 19.93 35.40 37.33
N ALA A 327 20.51 35.57 38.51
CA ALA A 327 21.64 34.78 39.00
C ALA A 327 21.31 34.26 40.41
N PRO A 328 21.44 32.95 40.71
CA PRO A 328 20.81 32.36 41.88
C PRO A 328 21.75 32.24 43.09
N LEU A 329 21.51 33.01 44.15
CA LEU A 329 22.04 32.67 45.48
C LEU A 329 20.99 32.79 46.59
N ASP A 330 20.58 31.61 47.03
CA ASP A 330 20.15 31.21 48.38
C ASP A 330 19.19 32.12 49.16
N LEU A 331 17.96 32.26 48.65
CA LEU A 331 16.81 32.40 49.55
C LEU A 331 16.36 31.02 50.02
N SER A 332 16.81 30.65 51.22
CA SER A 332 16.37 29.51 52.05
C SER A 332 15.47 28.49 51.33
N ILE A 333 16.09 27.57 50.61
CA ILE A 333 15.37 26.40 50.11
C ILE A 333 14.80 25.67 51.34
N ARG A 334 13.50 25.82 51.58
CA ARG A 334 12.76 24.94 52.51
C ARG A 334 13.10 23.53 52.07
N LYS A 335 13.94 22.82 52.84
CA LYS A 335 14.37 21.46 52.54
C LYS A 335 13.12 20.67 52.18
N LYS A 336 12.94 20.35 50.89
CA LYS A 336 11.84 19.49 50.45
C LYS A 336 12.07 18.19 51.19
N ARG A 337 11.23 17.92 52.19
CA ARG A 337 11.28 16.69 52.99
C ARG A 337 11.32 15.54 51.99
N ILE A 338 12.46 14.86 51.92
CA ILE A 338 12.64 13.72 51.03
C ILE A 338 11.66 12.68 51.54
N LEU A 339 10.60 12.46 50.78
CA LEU A 339 9.53 11.53 51.13
C LEU A 339 10.09 10.11 51.08
N SER A 340 9.70 9.27 52.03
CA SER A 340 10.05 7.85 52.00
C SER A 340 9.58 7.23 50.67
N PRO A 341 10.29 6.22 50.10
CA PRO A 341 9.78 5.48 48.95
C PRO A 341 8.33 5.00 49.15
N GLU A 342 7.99 4.55 50.37
CA GLU A 342 6.62 4.14 50.74
C GLU A 342 5.59 5.29 50.65
N GLU A 343 5.96 6.51 51.06
CA GLU A 343 5.08 7.70 50.97
C GLU A 343 4.88 8.15 49.50
N LEU A 344 5.88 7.92 48.64
CA LEU A 344 5.78 8.16 47.19
C LEU A 344 4.89 7.12 46.51
N GLU A 345 4.99 5.85 46.90
CA GLU A 345 4.13 4.77 46.41
C GLU A 345 2.67 4.94 46.84
N GLN A 346 2.40 5.24 48.11
CA GLN A 346 1.04 5.56 48.58
C GLN A 346 0.45 6.77 47.84
N ARG A 347 1.26 7.80 47.53
CA ARG A 347 0.83 8.93 46.69
C ARG A 347 0.60 8.53 45.23
N ARG A 348 1.34 7.55 44.69
CA ARG A 348 1.16 7.02 43.34
C ARG A 348 -0.13 6.20 43.24
N GLN A 349 -0.36 5.29 44.20
CA GLN A 349 -1.59 4.51 44.34
C GLN A 349 -2.81 5.43 44.46
N LYS A 350 -2.80 6.39 45.39
CA LYS A 350 -3.91 7.35 45.56
C LYS A 350 -4.18 8.23 44.32
N ARG A 351 -3.15 8.51 43.50
CA ARG A 351 -3.33 9.19 42.19
C ARG A 351 -3.89 8.24 41.13
N GLN A 352 -3.49 6.97 41.12
CA GLN A 352 -4.01 5.94 40.22
C GLN A 352 -5.48 5.62 40.53
N GLU A 353 -5.84 5.43 41.81
CA GLU A 353 -7.22 5.27 42.26
C GLU A 353 -8.11 6.48 41.90
N ALA A 354 -7.61 7.70 42.14
CA ALA A 354 -8.34 8.91 41.77
C ALA A 354 -8.50 9.07 40.24
N ALA A 355 -7.52 8.60 39.45
CA ALA A 355 -7.61 8.56 37.99
C ALA A 355 -8.60 7.48 37.53
N ALA A 356 -8.55 6.27 38.08
CA ALA A 356 -9.47 5.17 37.78
C ALA A 356 -10.93 5.53 38.14
N LYS A 357 -11.16 6.13 39.30
CA LYS A 357 -12.50 6.62 39.71
C LYS A 357 -13.04 7.71 38.78
N ARG A 358 -12.17 8.60 38.28
CA ARG A 358 -12.53 9.60 37.27
C ARG A 358 -12.80 8.97 35.90
N ALA A 359 -12.02 7.98 35.49
CA ALA A 359 -12.23 7.25 34.25
C ALA A 359 -13.57 6.49 34.26
N LYS A 360 -13.89 5.80 35.35
CA LYS A 360 -15.18 5.09 35.52
C LYS A 360 -16.38 6.03 35.47
N LEU A 361 -16.32 7.18 36.16
CA LEU A 361 -17.39 8.19 36.12
C LEU A 361 -17.54 8.80 34.71
N LEU A 362 -16.45 8.94 33.96
CA LEU A 362 -16.49 9.39 32.56
C LEU A 362 -17.06 8.33 31.61
N SER A 363 -16.77 7.04 31.81
CA SER A 363 -17.38 5.96 31.00
C SER A 363 -18.87 5.79 31.30
N GLU A 364 -19.27 5.81 32.57
CA GLU A 364 -20.69 5.77 32.98
C GLU A 364 -21.49 6.94 32.37
N LYS A 365 -20.95 8.17 32.43
CA LYS A 365 -21.57 9.34 31.78
C LYS A 365 -21.58 9.29 30.26
N LYS A 366 -20.68 8.53 29.64
CA LYS A 366 -20.66 8.31 28.20
C LYS A 366 -21.76 7.31 27.81
N GLN A 367 -21.84 6.17 28.51
CA GLN A 367 -22.89 5.17 28.35
C GLN A 367 -24.29 5.78 28.50
N GLN A 368 -24.54 6.55 29.57
CA GLN A 368 -25.82 7.25 29.77
C GLN A 368 -26.22 8.18 28.61
N ARG A 369 -25.25 8.86 27.99
CA ARG A 369 -25.51 9.70 26.81
C ARG A 369 -25.82 8.87 25.57
N GLU A 370 -25.07 7.79 25.36
CA GLU A 370 -25.29 6.85 24.25
C GLU A 370 -26.66 6.15 24.38
N GLU A 371 -27.07 5.77 25.60
CA GLU A 371 -28.41 5.25 25.92
C GLU A 371 -29.52 6.28 25.66
N GLU A 372 -29.33 7.53 26.09
CA GLU A 372 -30.28 8.62 25.81
C GLU A 372 -30.42 8.90 24.30
N GLU A 373 -29.31 8.94 23.57
CA GLU A 373 -29.29 9.12 22.12
C GLU A 373 -29.93 7.93 21.40
N HIS A 374 -29.65 6.70 21.84
CA HIS A 374 -30.30 5.49 21.35
C HIS A 374 -31.82 5.52 21.61
N LYS A 375 -32.26 5.87 22.82
CA LYS A 375 -33.68 5.99 23.15
C LYS A 375 -34.40 7.05 22.32
N LYS A 376 -33.75 8.20 22.09
CA LYS A 376 -34.25 9.25 21.16
C LYS A 376 -34.34 8.73 19.73
N LYS A 377 -33.36 7.94 19.27
CA LYS A 377 -33.34 7.30 17.94
C LYS A 377 -34.48 6.28 17.78
N MET A 378 -34.70 5.41 18.77
CA MET A 378 -35.77 4.41 18.77
C MET A 378 -37.16 5.06 18.73
N ALA A 379 -37.42 6.05 19.59
CA ALA A 379 -38.70 6.80 19.56
C ALA A 379 -38.91 7.56 18.23
N TRP A 380 -37.83 8.05 17.62
CA TRP A 380 -37.89 8.66 16.29
C TRP A 380 -38.20 7.61 15.19
N TRP A 381 -37.66 6.40 15.28
CA TRP A 381 -37.99 5.30 14.37
C TRP A 381 -39.44 4.82 14.52
N GLU A 382 -39.93 4.66 15.75
CA GLU A 382 -41.33 4.30 16.05
C GLU A 382 -42.32 5.32 15.47
N SER A 383 -42.07 6.62 15.67
CA SER A 383 -42.91 7.68 15.09
C SER A 383 -42.90 7.74 13.55
N HIS A 384 -41.93 7.09 12.89
CA HIS A 384 -41.84 6.97 11.43
C HIS A 384 -42.19 5.56 10.92
N GLY A 385 -42.75 4.70 11.78
CA GLY A 385 -43.12 3.31 11.46
C GLY A 385 -41.96 2.49 10.89
N TYR A 386 -40.73 2.76 11.33
CA TYR A 386 -39.51 2.10 10.86
C TYR A 386 -39.02 1.06 11.87
N ARG A 387 -38.80 -0.16 11.38
CA ARG A 387 -38.07 -1.21 12.10
C ARG A 387 -36.76 -1.45 11.36
N SER A 388 -35.65 -1.42 12.09
CA SER A 388 -34.33 -1.67 11.51
C SER A 388 -34.23 -3.12 11.00
N PRO A 389 -33.75 -3.35 9.75
CA PRO A 389 -33.35 -4.67 9.28
C PRO A 389 -31.86 -4.95 9.56
N CYS A 390 -31.18 -4.13 10.37
CA CYS A 390 -29.81 -4.41 10.81
C CYS A 390 -29.77 -5.57 11.81
N LEU A 391 -28.80 -6.47 11.66
CA LEU A 391 -28.49 -7.49 12.67
C LEU A 391 -28.06 -6.83 14.00
N PRO A 392 -28.53 -7.34 15.16
CA PRO A 392 -28.29 -6.70 16.45
C PRO A 392 -26.80 -6.58 16.79
N SER A 393 -26.47 -5.51 17.53
CA SER A 393 -25.15 -5.31 18.09
C SER A 393 -24.88 -6.24 19.27
N LEU A 394 -23.63 -6.66 19.37
CA LEU A 394 -23.11 -7.67 20.32
C LEU A 394 -23.17 -7.31 21.81
N SER A 395 -23.84 -6.21 22.17
CA SER A 395 -23.93 -5.66 23.53
C SER A 395 -25.35 -5.70 24.10
N SER A 396 -26.29 -6.40 23.44
CA SER A 396 -27.72 -6.44 23.83
C SER A 396 -28.34 -7.84 23.89
N GLU A 397 -27.57 -8.89 23.61
CA GLU A 397 -27.92 -10.27 23.94
C GLU A 397 -26.95 -10.71 25.05
N SER A 398 -27.45 -11.45 26.03
CA SER A 398 -26.80 -11.77 27.31
C SER A 398 -25.42 -12.41 27.17
N GLU A 399 -24.52 -12.11 28.11
CA GLU A 399 -23.15 -12.67 28.16
C GLU A 399 -23.15 -14.21 28.36
N ASP A 400 -24.28 -14.79 28.74
CA ASP A 400 -24.51 -16.20 29.14
C ASP A 400 -24.35 -17.27 28.03
N GLU A 401 -24.07 -16.92 26.76
CA GLU A 401 -23.71 -17.90 25.69
C GLU A 401 -22.25 -17.70 25.19
N SER A 402 -21.41 -16.95 25.90
CA SER A 402 -20.12 -16.47 25.37
C SER A 402 -18.86 -17.21 25.85
N GLU A 403 -18.93 -18.07 26.87
CA GLU A 403 -17.74 -18.67 27.49
C GLU A 403 -17.49 -20.14 27.12
N GLU A 404 -18.45 -20.83 26.48
CA GLU A 404 -18.26 -22.23 26.03
C GLU A 404 -17.60 -22.31 24.63
N ASP A 405 -18.00 -21.43 23.69
CA ASP A 405 -17.57 -21.43 22.27
C ASP A 405 -16.08 -21.00 22.03
N GLU A 406 -15.32 -20.60 23.06
CA GLU A 406 -13.89 -20.23 22.94
C GLU A 406 -12.91 -21.35 23.35
N ASN A 407 -13.39 -22.46 23.94
CA ASN A 407 -12.55 -23.56 24.42
C ASN A 407 -12.50 -24.78 23.47
N ASP A 408 -13.38 -24.88 22.47
CA ASP A 408 -13.36 -25.97 21.48
C ASP A 408 -12.33 -25.70 20.36
N LEU A 409 -11.06 -25.85 20.73
CA LEU A 409 -9.97 -26.23 19.83
C LEU A 409 -9.81 -27.76 19.90
N PRO A 410 -10.22 -28.53 18.87
CA PRO A 410 -9.92 -29.95 18.81
C PRO A 410 -8.41 -30.13 18.64
N GLY A 411 -7.73 -30.59 19.69
CA GLY A 411 -6.38 -31.13 19.58
C GLY A 411 -6.44 -32.50 18.89
N ASP A 412 -5.49 -32.76 17.99
CA ASP A 412 -5.22 -34.01 17.28
C ASP A 412 -6.44 -34.86 16.85
N LEU A 413 -6.79 -34.81 15.56
CA LEU A 413 -7.34 -35.97 14.86
C LEU A 413 -7.14 -35.90 13.34
N ASP A 414 -6.29 -36.82 12.88
CA ASP A 414 -6.18 -37.54 11.59
C ASP A 414 -6.71 -36.97 10.25
N SER A 415 -6.01 -37.35 9.19
CA SER A 415 -6.30 -37.02 7.80
C SER A 415 -7.55 -37.72 7.25
N THR A 416 -8.61 -36.96 6.89
CA THR A 416 -9.47 -37.30 5.71
C THR A 416 -10.37 -36.19 5.14
N ASP A 417 -10.77 -35.13 5.87
CA ASP A 417 -11.80 -34.17 5.38
C ASP A 417 -11.29 -32.76 5.00
N THR A 418 -10.41 -32.67 3.99
CA THR A 418 -9.90 -31.37 3.49
C THR A 418 -10.85 -30.61 2.56
N GLU A 419 -11.94 -31.23 2.09
CA GLU A 419 -12.85 -30.59 1.12
C GLU A 419 -13.87 -29.63 1.77
N GLN A 420 -14.41 -29.99 2.95
CA GLN A 420 -15.52 -29.26 3.60
C GLN A 420 -15.15 -27.91 4.24
N THR A 421 -13.85 -27.65 4.48
CA THR A 421 -13.38 -26.41 5.13
C THR A 421 -12.84 -25.37 4.13
N SER A 422 -12.91 -25.68 2.83
CA SER A 422 -12.36 -24.86 1.74
C SER A 422 -13.37 -23.83 1.22
N ILE A 423 -12.86 -22.71 0.67
CA ILE A 423 -13.67 -21.71 -0.01
C ILE A 423 -13.85 -22.16 -1.47
N HIS A 424 -15.09 -22.27 -1.94
CA HIS A 424 -15.39 -22.68 -3.32
C HIS A 424 -15.39 -21.48 -4.27
N TYR A 425 -14.59 -21.52 -5.33
CA TYR A 425 -14.58 -20.48 -6.36
C TYR A 425 -15.48 -20.91 -7.53
N VAL A 426 -16.46 -20.08 -7.88
CA VAL A 426 -17.48 -20.37 -8.89
C VAL A 426 -17.45 -19.31 -9.99
N LEU A 427 -17.72 -19.72 -11.23
CA LEU A 427 -17.78 -18.83 -12.39
C LEU A 427 -19.23 -18.66 -12.82
N GLY A 428 -19.79 -17.46 -12.63
CA GLY A 428 -21.20 -17.17 -12.88
C GLY A 428 -21.67 -15.87 -12.20
N ASP A 429 -22.97 -15.61 -12.22
CA ASP A 429 -23.57 -14.48 -11.50
C ASP A 429 -23.90 -14.84 -10.05
N VAL A 430 -23.50 -13.97 -9.12
CA VAL A 430 -23.82 -14.06 -7.69
C VAL A 430 -25.32 -13.95 -7.45
N THR A 431 -26.05 -13.25 -8.33
CA THR A 431 -27.48 -13.03 -8.15
C THR A 431 -28.31 -14.32 -8.31
N HIS A 432 -27.74 -15.41 -8.82
CA HIS A 432 -28.41 -16.71 -8.92
C HIS A 432 -27.48 -17.82 -8.39
N PRO A 433 -27.42 -18.05 -7.06
CA PRO A 433 -26.40 -18.91 -6.46
C PRO A 433 -26.50 -20.38 -6.90
N MET A 434 -25.48 -20.89 -7.60
CA MET A 434 -25.54 -22.17 -8.34
C MET A 434 -25.68 -23.45 -7.50
N ALA A 435 -25.42 -23.38 -6.19
CA ALA A 435 -25.31 -24.57 -5.34
C ALA A 435 -26.07 -24.40 -4.02
N ALA A 436 -27.39 -24.59 -4.06
CA ALA A 436 -28.23 -24.92 -2.89
C ALA A 436 -29.70 -25.16 -3.31
N ASP A 437 -30.02 -26.30 -3.93
CA ASP A 437 -31.43 -26.68 -4.21
C ASP A 437 -32.19 -27.13 -2.93
N LYS A 438 -31.60 -26.97 -1.73
CA LYS A 438 -32.13 -27.47 -0.45
C LYS A 438 -31.89 -26.58 0.77
N GLU A 439 -31.06 -25.53 0.67
CA GLU A 439 -30.63 -24.69 1.80
C GLU A 439 -30.86 -23.21 1.50
N ASP A 440 -31.04 -22.40 2.53
CA ASP A 440 -31.13 -20.93 2.39
C ASP A 440 -29.77 -20.38 1.87
N ALA A 441 -29.82 -19.33 1.05
CA ALA A 441 -28.64 -18.74 0.43
C ALA A 441 -28.52 -17.25 0.81
N ILE A 442 -27.42 -16.85 1.44
CA ILE A 442 -27.15 -15.45 1.79
C ILE A 442 -26.17 -14.83 0.80
N ILE A 443 -26.68 -13.94 -0.05
CA ILE A 443 -25.89 -13.10 -0.96
C ILE A 443 -25.30 -11.93 -0.18
N VAL A 444 -23.99 -11.73 -0.26
CA VAL A 444 -23.28 -10.66 0.47
C VAL A 444 -22.84 -9.55 -0.46
N HIS A 445 -23.11 -8.29 -0.08
CA HIS A 445 -22.58 -7.13 -0.79
C HIS A 445 -22.06 -6.05 0.16
N CYS A 446 -20.94 -5.41 -0.19
CA CYS A 446 -20.36 -4.31 0.56
C CYS A 446 -20.87 -2.97 0.05
N VAL A 447 -21.40 -2.15 0.96
CA VAL A 447 -22.06 -0.88 0.65
C VAL A 447 -21.47 0.26 1.50
N ASP A 448 -21.78 1.50 1.13
CA ASP A 448 -21.41 2.73 1.84
C ASP A 448 -22.43 3.14 2.92
N ASP A 449 -22.17 4.26 3.59
CA ASP A 449 -23.02 4.83 4.66
C ASP A 449 -24.04 5.87 4.14
N SER A 450 -24.13 6.08 2.82
CA SER A 450 -24.83 7.24 2.24
C SER A 450 -26.31 7.06 1.93
N GLY A 451 -26.80 5.81 1.88
CA GLY A 451 -28.17 5.49 1.46
C GLY A 451 -28.46 5.71 -0.03
N ARG A 452 -27.44 5.99 -0.85
CA ARG A 452 -27.59 6.17 -2.31
C ARG A 452 -27.27 4.86 -3.04
N TRP A 453 -28.29 4.25 -3.66
CA TRP A 453 -28.09 3.06 -4.50
C TRP A 453 -27.12 3.34 -5.64
N GLY A 454 -26.21 2.40 -5.91
CA GLY A 454 -25.22 2.51 -6.97
C GLY A 454 -25.83 2.39 -8.38
N LYS A 455 -25.01 2.65 -9.40
CA LYS A 455 -25.34 2.37 -10.81
C LYS A 455 -24.27 1.46 -11.40
N GLY A 456 -24.69 0.36 -12.03
CA GLY A 456 -23.81 -0.63 -12.64
C GLY A 456 -23.34 -1.74 -11.69
N GLY A 457 -22.87 -2.85 -12.28
CA GLY A 457 -22.43 -4.04 -11.55
C GLY A 457 -23.57 -4.67 -10.74
N LEU A 458 -23.24 -5.24 -9.57
CA LEU A 458 -24.18 -5.97 -8.73
C LEU A 458 -25.39 -5.12 -8.27
N PHE A 459 -25.24 -3.79 -8.13
CA PHE A 459 -26.37 -2.91 -7.81
C PHE A 459 -27.47 -2.94 -8.89
N THR A 460 -27.10 -3.06 -10.16
CA THR A 460 -28.06 -3.13 -11.28
C THR A 460 -28.57 -4.54 -11.49
N ALA A 461 -27.74 -5.58 -11.27
CA ALA A 461 -28.20 -6.96 -11.30
C ALA A 461 -29.23 -7.26 -10.20
N LEU A 462 -28.99 -6.80 -8.96
CA LEU A 462 -29.94 -6.89 -7.86
C LEU A 462 -31.22 -6.08 -8.11
N GLU A 463 -31.14 -4.91 -8.76
CA GLU A 463 -32.30 -4.08 -9.12
C GLU A 463 -33.15 -4.71 -10.25
N ALA A 464 -32.54 -5.45 -11.18
CA ALA A 464 -33.29 -6.24 -12.16
C ALA A 464 -34.09 -7.37 -11.50
N ARG A 465 -33.49 -8.02 -10.49
CA ARG A 465 -34.08 -9.11 -9.69
C ARG A 465 -35.21 -8.60 -8.79
N SER A 466 -34.97 -7.59 -7.95
CA SER A 466 -35.98 -6.99 -7.06
C SER A 466 -35.72 -5.52 -6.73
N ASP A 467 -36.81 -4.74 -6.56
CA ASP A 467 -36.76 -3.34 -6.11
C ASP A 467 -36.51 -3.18 -4.60
N GLU A 468 -36.68 -4.25 -3.82
CA GLU A 468 -36.65 -4.21 -2.36
C GLU A 468 -35.30 -3.79 -1.78
N PRO A 469 -34.14 -4.29 -2.26
CA PRO A 469 -32.82 -3.84 -1.80
C PRO A 469 -32.64 -2.33 -1.85
N ARG A 470 -33.09 -1.70 -2.95
CA ARG A 470 -33.03 -0.25 -3.16
C ARG A 470 -33.95 0.50 -2.20
N LYS A 471 -35.16 -0.03 -1.93
CA LYS A 471 -36.12 0.54 -0.97
C LYS A 471 -35.60 0.46 0.46
N HIS A 472 -35.09 -0.72 0.89
CA HIS A 472 -34.56 -0.93 2.23
C HIS A 472 -33.31 -0.08 2.49
N TYR A 473 -32.32 -0.10 1.60
CA TYR A 473 -31.10 0.69 1.74
C TYR A 473 -31.39 2.20 1.75
N GLY A 474 -32.25 2.68 0.85
CA GLY A 474 -32.66 4.07 0.80
C GLY A 474 -33.45 4.53 2.05
N ARG A 475 -34.26 3.64 2.65
CA ARG A 475 -34.97 3.93 3.91
C ARG A 475 -33.99 3.93 5.10
N ALA A 476 -33.07 2.97 5.18
CA ALA A 476 -32.03 2.92 6.21
C ALA A 476 -31.14 4.17 6.21
N GLY A 477 -30.76 4.68 5.02
CA GLY A 477 -30.04 5.95 4.89
C GLY A 477 -30.82 7.16 5.39
N LYS A 478 -32.10 7.29 5.01
CA LYS A 478 -32.99 8.35 5.54
C LYS A 478 -33.13 8.28 7.05
N MET A 479 -33.21 7.07 7.61
CA MET A 479 -33.36 6.82 9.05
C MET A 479 -32.02 6.78 9.82
N LYS A 480 -30.90 7.19 9.19
CA LYS A 480 -29.55 7.21 9.77
C LYS A 480 -29.19 5.89 10.49
N ASP A 481 -29.55 4.79 9.84
CA ASP A 481 -29.35 3.43 10.36
C ASP A 481 -28.05 2.78 9.86
N LEU A 482 -27.44 3.40 8.83
CA LEU A 482 -26.18 2.96 8.25
C LEU A 482 -25.00 3.43 9.10
N SER A 483 -24.49 2.54 9.96
CA SER A 483 -23.20 2.71 10.64
C SER A 483 -22.17 1.73 10.10
N LEU A 484 -20.88 2.09 10.15
CA LEU A 484 -19.80 1.18 9.76
C LEU A 484 -19.86 -0.10 10.60
N GLY A 485 -19.78 -1.26 9.94
CA GLY A 485 -19.91 -2.57 10.59
C GLY A 485 -21.36 -3.01 10.85
N SER A 486 -22.37 -2.24 10.44
CA SER A 486 -23.76 -2.72 10.38
C SER A 486 -23.97 -3.66 9.18
N VAL A 487 -24.88 -4.63 9.35
CA VAL A 487 -25.28 -5.60 8.32
C VAL A 487 -26.79 -5.58 8.23
N LEU A 488 -27.32 -5.12 7.11
CA LEU A 488 -28.76 -5.20 6.82
C LEU A 488 -29.03 -6.59 6.24
N LEU A 489 -29.95 -7.35 6.85
CA LEU A 489 -30.36 -8.66 6.37
C LEU A 489 -31.87 -8.66 6.11
N PHE A 490 -32.28 -8.98 4.88
CA PHE A 490 -33.67 -9.10 4.48
C PHE A 490 -33.81 -10.15 3.36
N PRO A 491 -34.96 -10.86 3.25
CA PRO A 491 -35.23 -11.74 2.11
C PRO A 491 -35.28 -10.94 0.81
N ILE A 492 -34.95 -11.58 -0.30
CA ILE A 492 -35.28 -11.08 -1.64
C ILE A 492 -36.53 -11.83 -2.10
N ASP A 493 -37.68 -11.15 -2.16
CA ASP A 493 -38.83 -11.72 -2.86
C ASP A 493 -38.63 -11.56 -4.38
N ASP A 494 -38.60 -12.70 -5.06
CA ASP A 494 -38.23 -12.84 -6.47
C ASP A 494 -39.40 -12.72 -7.46
N LYS A 495 -39.07 -12.37 -8.71
CA LYS A 495 -39.93 -12.66 -9.87
C LYS A 495 -39.80 -14.10 -10.38
N GLU A 496 -38.67 -14.74 -10.11
CA GLU A 496 -38.34 -16.13 -10.45
C GLU A 496 -37.90 -16.87 -9.18
N SER A 497 -38.85 -17.11 -8.26
CA SER A 497 -38.57 -17.77 -6.99
C SER A 497 -38.09 -19.22 -7.19
N ARG A 498 -37.14 -19.65 -6.35
CA ARG A 498 -36.73 -21.07 -6.28
C ARG A 498 -37.90 -21.92 -5.77
N ASN A 499 -37.94 -23.17 -6.22
CA ASN A 499 -38.90 -24.16 -5.72
C ASN A 499 -38.60 -24.60 -4.26
N THR A 500 -37.36 -24.38 -3.80
CA THR A 500 -36.84 -24.78 -2.48
C THR A 500 -35.76 -23.79 -2.01
N GLY A 501 -35.82 -23.39 -0.73
CA GLY A 501 -34.89 -22.43 -0.09
C GLY A 501 -35.31 -20.95 -0.23
N GLN A 502 -34.87 -20.10 0.70
CA GLN A 502 -35.01 -18.64 0.62
C GLN A 502 -33.67 -17.93 0.36
N ASP A 503 -33.67 -17.02 -0.61
CA ASP A 503 -32.53 -16.14 -0.89
C ASP A 503 -32.60 -14.87 -0.02
N LEU A 504 -31.52 -14.58 0.68
CA LEU A 504 -31.36 -13.49 1.63
C LEU A 504 -30.27 -12.53 1.15
N LEU A 505 -30.48 -11.22 1.26
CA LEU A 505 -29.46 -10.22 0.96
C LEU A 505 -28.86 -9.64 2.24
N ALA A 506 -27.54 -9.79 2.38
CA ALA A 506 -26.73 -9.20 3.44
C ALA A 506 -25.93 -8.00 2.90
N LEU A 507 -26.39 -6.78 3.18
CA LEU A 507 -25.65 -5.55 2.86
C LEU A 507 -24.76 -5.14 4.03
N ILE A 508 -23.44 -5.29 3.89
CA ILE A 508 -22.45 -4.92 4.90
C ILE A 508 -21.97 -3.49 4.65
N VAL A 509 -22.16 -2.59 5.62
CA VAL A 509 -21.69 -1.19 5.54
C VAL A 509 -20.20 -1.13 5.87
N ALA A 510 -19.36 -1.23 4.83
CA ALA A 510 -17.90 -1.31 4.94
C ALA A 510 -17.15 -0.13 4.29
N GLN A 511 -17.86 0.75 3.58
CA GLN A 511 -17.32 1.98 2.99
C GLN A 511 -17.93 3.22 3.66
N GLN A 512 -17.25 4.36 3.55
CA GLN A 512 -17.72 5.64 4.03
C GLN A 512 -17.60 6.69 2.92
N ARG A 513 -18.59 7.59 2.80
CA ARG A 513 -18.44 8.80 2.00
C ARG A 513 -18.02 9.99 2.85
N ASP A 514 -17.00 10.70 2.39
CA ASP A 514 -16.63 12.00 2.96
C ASP A 514 -17.65 13.08 2.54
N ARG A 515 -17.63 14.24 3.22
CA ARG A 515 -18.48 15.41 2.94
C ARG A 515 -18.36 15.90 1.49
N SER A 516 -17.19 15.72 0.88
CA SER A 516 -16.93 16.00 -0.54
C SER A 516 -17.44 14.90 -1.50
N ASN A 517 -18.28 13.98 -1.04
CA ASN A 517 -18.87 12.84 -1.77
C ASN A 517 -17.85 11.80 -2.31
N ASN A 518 -16.58 11.90 -1.89
CA ASN A 518 -15.54 10.93 -2.19
C ASN A 518 -15.79 9.64 -1.39
N LEU A 519 -15.74 8.49 -2.07
CA LEU A 519 -15.93 7.17 -1.47
C LEU A 519 -14.59 6.65 -0.92
N SER A 520 -14.58 6.17 0.31
CA SER A 520 -13.39 5.53 0.90
C SER A 520 -13.12 4.16 0.29
N GLY A 521 -11.89 3.67 0.44
CA GLY A 521 -11.63 2.24 0.34
C GLY A 521 -12.48 1.43 1.34
N ILE A 522 -12.64 0.13 1.08
CA ILE A 522 -13.33 -0.79 1.97
C ILE A 522 -12.51 -0.95 3.26
N LYS A 523 -13.13 -0.66 4.41
CA LYS A 523 -12.46 -0.73 5.72
C LYS A 523 -12.52 -2.15 6.26
N LEU A 524 -11.37 -2.81 6.39
CA LEU A 524 -11.27 -4.21 6.84
C LEU A 524 -11.87 -4.43 8.23
N THR A 525 -11.73 -3.49 9.17
CA THR A 525 -12.33 -3.61 10.53
C THR A 525 -13.86 -3.62 10.51
N ALA A 526 -14.48 -2.82 9.62
CA ALA A 526 -15.93 -2.82 9.44
C ALA A 526 -16.43 -4.09 8.74
N LEU A 527 -15.63 -4.61 7.80
CA LEU A 527 -15.91 -5.89 7.14
C LEU A 527 -15.80 -7.07 8.11
N GLU A 528 -14.79 -7.08 8.99
CA GLU A 528 -14.63 -8.08 10.06
C GLU A 528 -15.81 -8.10 11.03
N GLU A 529 -16.26 -6.94 11.52
CA GLU A 529 -17.47 -6.86 12.35
C GLU A 529 -18.72 -7.34 11.60
N GLY A 530 -18.83 -7.03 10.30
CA GLY A 530 -19.91 -7.49 9.44
C GLY A 530 -19.93 -9.01 9.25
N LEU A 531 -18.80 -9.60 8.89
CA LEU A 531 -18.64 -11.05 8.73
C LEU A 531 -18.94 -11.81 10.04
N ARG A 532 -18.53 -11.27 11.20
CA ARG A 532 -18.84 -11.87 12.51
C ARG A 532 -20.35 -11.86 12.83
N LYS A 533 -21.09 -10.81 12.43
CA LYS A 533 -22.57 -10.77 12.56
C LYS A 533 -23.24 -11.72 11.57
N LEU A 534 -22.74 -11.75 10.33
CA LEU A 534 -23.21 -12.64 9.27
C LEU A 534 -23.08 -14.12 9.66
N TYR A 535 -21.94 -14.52 10.22
CA TYR A 535 -21.71 -15.88 10.74
C TYR A 535 -22.85 -16.35 11.67
N ARG A 536 -23.25 -15.52 12.64
CA ARG A 536 -24.35 -15.89 13.55
C ARG A 536 -25.71 -15.99 12.86
N ALA A 537 -25.99 -15.11 11.90
CA ALA A 537 -27.23 -15.17 11.13
C ALA A 537 -27.29 -16.41 10.23
N ALA A 538 -26.16 -16.79 9.64
CA ALA A 538 -26.01 -17.98 8.81
C ALA A 538 -26.09 -19.27 9.65
N LYS A 539 -25.38 -19.38 10.79
CA LYS A 539 -25.47 -20.52 11.74
C LYS A 539 -26.89 -20.68 12.31
N LYS A 540 -27.61 -19.59 12.61
CA LYS A 540 -29.02 -19.63 13.07
C LYS A 540 -30.02 -20.11 11.98
N ARG A 541 -29.61 -20.18 10.71
CA ARG A 541 -30.48 -20.52 9.56
C ARG A 541 -30.00 -21.72 8.74
N ASN A 542 -28.84 -22.30 9.06
CA ASN A 542 -28.13 -23.26 8.21
C ASN A 542 -28.04 -22.79 6.75
N ALA A 543 -27.62 -21.54 6.56
CA ALA A 543 -27.58 -20.89 5.25
C ALA A 543 -26.17 -20.83 4.68
N SER A 544 -26.05 -21.11 3.38
CA SER A 544 -24.82 -20.95 2.59
C SER A 544 -24.52 -19.48 2.31
N VAL A 545 -23.25 -19.11 2.13
CA VAL A 545 -22.84 -17.71 1.92
C VAL A 545 -22.19 -17.52 0.56
N HIS A 546 -22.75 -16.59 -0.24
CA HIS A 546 -22.33 -16.31 -1.60
C HIS A 546 -21.82 -14.87 -1.73
N LEU A 547 -20.57 -14.70 -2.15
CA LEU A 547 -19.91 -13.40 -2.26
C LEU A 547 -19.42 -13.13 -3.69
N PRO A 548 -19.54 -11.90 -4.22
CA PRO A 548 -18.72 -11.46 -5.34
C PRO A 548 -17.26 -11.34 -4.90
N ARG A 549 -16.32 -11.26 -5.84
CA ARG A 549 -14.95 -10.79 -5.56
C ARG A 549 -14.93 -9.31 -5.12
N ILE A 550 -15.12 -9.09 -3.82
CA ILE A 550 -15.13 -7.79 -3.15
C ILE A 550 -13.90 -6.96 -3.54
N GLY A 551 -14.11 -5.66 -3.82
CA GLY A 551 -13.04 -4.68 -3.95
C GLY A 551 -12.20 -4.73 -5.23
N HIS A 552 -12.49 -5.61 -6.20
CA HIS A 552 -11.76 -5.70 -7.48
C HIS A 552 -11.62 -4.36 -8.25
N THR A 553 -12.59 -3.45 -8.11
CA THR A 553 -12.58 -2.11 -8.72
C THR A 553 -12.01 -1.00 -7.81
N THR A 554 -11.63 -1.33 -6.57
CA THR A 554 -11.20 -0.36 -5.55
C THR A 554 -9.67 -0.25 -5.52
N LYS A 555 -9.14 0.93 -5.88
CA LYS A 555 -7.68 1.17 -5.88
C LYS A 555 -7.08 0.94 -4.49
N GLY A 556 -6.04 0.11 -4.42
CA GLY A 556 -5.32 -0.18 -3.18
C GLY A 556 -6.01 -1.15 -2.21
N PHE A 557 -7.03 -1.90 -2.68
CA PHE A 557 -7.69 -2.92 -1.85
C PHE A 557 -6.92 -4.25 -1.85
N ASN A 558 -6.67 -4.79 -0.65
CA ASN A 558 -6.00 -6.07 -0.48
C ASN A 558 -7.04 -7.22 -0.42
N TRP A 559 -7.13 -8.00 -1.50
CA TRP A 559 -7.97 -9.20 -1.56
C TRP A 559 -7.54 -10.27 -0.55
N TYR A 560 -6.24 -10.55 -0.44
CA TYR A 560 -5.69 -11.61 0.40
C TYR A 560 -6.03 -11.42 1.89
N GLY A 561 -5.94 -10.18 2.39
CA GLY A 561 -6.39 -9.84 3.74
C GLY A 561 -7.89 -10.04 3.96
N THR A 562 -8.71 -9.83 2.92
CA THR A 562 -10.17 -10.05 2.96
C THR A 562 -10.51 -11.53 2.92
N GLU A 563 -9.81 -12.30 2.08
CA GLU A 563 -9.98 -13.75 1.99
C GLU A 563 -9.61 -14.43 3.32
N ARG A 564 -8.52 -14.00 3.98
CA ARG A 564 -8.18 -14.48 5.34
C ARG A 564 -9.30 -14.20 6.36
N LEU A 565 -9.96 -13.03 6.31
CA LEU A 565 -11.11 -12.73 7.17
C LEU A 565 -12.33 -13.61 6.87
N ILE A 566 -12.67 -13.80 5.58
CA ILE A 566 -13.74 -14.71 5.15
C ILE A 566 -13.46 -16.13 5.62
N ARG A 567 -12.22 -16.62 5.45
CA ARG A 567 -11.79 -17.94 5.88
C ARG A 567 -11.90 -18.12 7.40
N LYS A 568 -11.44 -17.14 8.19
CA LYS A 568 -11.47 -17.15 9.68
C LYS A 568 -12.87 -17.09 10.30
N TYR A 569 -13.81 -16.38 9.65
CA TYR A 569 -15.13 -16.12 10.23
C TYR A 569 -16.27 -16.95 9.62
N LEU A 570 -16.09 -17.54 8.43
CA LEU A 570 -17.10 -18.39 7.77
C LEU A 570 -16.56 -19.81 7.51
N SER A 571 -15.57 -19.94 6.62
CA SER A 571 -15.09 -21.23 6.11
C SER A 571 -14.55 -22.16 7.21
N SER A 572 -13.71 -21.65 8.11
CA SER A 572 -13.13 -22.42 9.23
C SER A 572 -14.12 -22.69 10.37
N ARG A 573 -15.37 -22.23 10.24
CA ARG A 573 -16.46 -22.44 11.20
C ARG A 573 -17.61 -23.27 10.60
N GLY A 574 -17.34 -24.00 9.52
CA GLY A 574 -18.26 -24.95 8.90
C GLY A 574 -19.37 -24.31 8.04
N ILE A 575 -19.20 -23.07 7.57
CA ILE A 575 -20.18 -22.44 6.66
C ILE A 575 -19.69 -22.53 5.21
N SER A 576 -20.44 -23.26 4.38
CA SER A 576 -20.26 -23.37 2.94
C SER A 576 -20.20 -21.98 2.29
N THR A 577 -19.01 -21.60 1.83
CA THR A 577 -18.73 -20.24 1.35
C THR A 577 -18.29 -20.26 -0.11
N TYR A 578 -19.03 -19.56 -0.97
CA TYR A 578 -18.81 -19.51 -2.41
C TYR A 578 -18.39 -18.10 -2.85
N ILE A 579 -17.30 -18.00 -3.62
CA ILE A 579 -16.79 -16.74 -4.18
C ILE A 579 -16.92 -16.76 -5.70
N TYR A 580 -17.70 -15.83 -6.25
CA TYR A 580 -17.94 -15.74 -7.68
C TYR A 580 -16.96 -14.79 -8.36
N TYR A 581 -16.47 -15.20 -9.53
CA TYR A 581 -15.60 -14.40 -10.38
C TYR A 581 -16.05 -14.47 -11.85
N PHE A 582 -15.98 -13.34 -12.54
CA PHE A 582 -16.23 -13.25 -13.97
C PHE A 582 -14.92 -13.43 -14.74
N LYS A 583 -14.93 -14.29 -15.77
CA LYS A 583 -13.83 -14.38 -16.74
C LYS A 583 -13.79 -13.08 -17.54
N ARG A 584 -12.61 -12.47 -17.69
CA ARG A 584 -12.43 -11.46 -18.74
C ARG A 584 -12.48 -12.20 -20.08
N TYR A 585 -13.09 -11.59 -21.10
CA TYR A 585 -12.70 -11.92 -22.47
C TYR A 585 -11.20 -11.66 -22.58
N SER A 586 -10.42 -12.72 -22.79
CA SER A 586 -9.04 -12.59 -23.22
C SER A 586 -9.06 -11.95 -24.61
N VAL A 587 -8.41 -10.80 -24.77
CA VAL A 587 -8.00 -10.34 -26.10
C VAL A 587 -6.96 -11.36 -26.57
N SER A 588 -7.41 -12.34 -27.34
CA SER A 588 -6.57 -13.41 -27.85
C SER A 588 -5.62 -12.80 -28.89
N ALA A 589 -4.34 -12.72 -28.53
CA ALA A 589 -3.29 -12.52 -29.52
C ALA A 589 -3.25 -13.76 -30.43
N SER A 590 -3.66 -13.61 -31.68
CA SER A 590 -3.57 -14.64 -32.71
C SER A 590 -3.03 -14.05 -34.00
N GLY A 591 -1.73 -13.77 -34.01
CA GLY A 591 -0.95 -13.59 -35.23
C GLY A 591 -0.42 -14.93 -35.72
N SER A 592 -0.99 -15.42 -36.82
CA SER A 592 -0.48 -16.40 -37.79
C SER A 592 0.63 -17.40 -37.41
N SER A 593 0.33 -18.69 -37.59
CA SER A 593 1.09 -19.52 -38.55
C SER A 593 0.20 -20.61 -39.16
N ASP A 594 0.21 -20.72 -40.49
CA ASP A 594 -0.52 -21.75 -41.24
C ASP A 594 0.18 -23.11 -41.17
N SER A 595 -0.59 -24.21 -41.18
CA SER A 595 -0.61 -25.18 -42.30
C SER A 595 -1.34 -26.49 -41.97
N ALA A 596 -2.23 -26.92 -42.89
CA ALA A 596 -2.71 -28.29 -43.15
C ALA A 596 -3.35 -29.11 -41.99
N ASP A 597 -4.32 -30.02 -42.20
CA ASP A 597 -4.82 -30.64 -43.42
C ASP A 597 -6.30 -31.10 -43.30
N ASN A 598 -6.90 -31.56 -44.41
CA ASN A 598 -8.32 -31.96 -44.51
C ASN A 598 -8.65 -33.34 -43.87
N ILE A 599 -9.94 -33.57 -43.51
CA ILE A 599 -10.78 -34.80 -43.68
C ILE A 599 -12.13 -34.57 -42.93
N SER A 600 -13.29 -34.43 -43.60
CA SER A 600 -14.23 -35.52 -44.02
C SER A 600 -14.79 -36.34 -42.84
N THR A 601 -16.09 -36.52 -42.55
CA THR A 601 -17.33 -36.56 -43.40
C THR A 601 -18.62 -36.76 -42.54
N LYS A 602 -19.78 -36.23 -42.98
CA LYS A 602 -21.18 -36.82 -42.91
C LYS A 602 -21.79 -37.16 -41.52
N GLN A 603 -23.10 -37.31 -41.26
CA GLN A 603 -24.45 -37.09 -41.88
C GLN A 603 -25.45 -37.13 -40.68
N ASP A 604 -26.75 -36.76 -40.68
CA ASP A 604 -27.79 -36.35 -41.65
C ASP A 604 -28.81 -35.42 -40.90
N GLN A 605 -29.74 -34.65 -41.51
CA GLN A 605 -31.10 -34.97 -42.04
C GLN A 605 -32.01 -35.82 -41.12
N ALA A 606 -33.32 -35.56 -40.95
CA ALA A 606 -34.29 -34.61 -41.55
C ALA A 606 -35.31 -34.15 -40.46
N ASN A 607 -36.46 -33.45 -40.68
CA ASN A 607 -37.22 -33.07 -41.88
C ASN A 607 -38.09 -31.80 -41.62
N LYS A 608 -39.19 -31.58 -42.37
CA LYS A 608 -40.14 -30.45 -42.28
C LYS A 608 -41.61 -30.90 -42.19
N SER A 609 -42.48 -30.03 -41.66
CA SER A 609 -43.81 -29.78 -42.24
C SER A 609 -44.36 -28.40 -41.84
N ARG A 610 -44.98 -27.68 -42.79
CA ARG A 610 -45.61 -26.35 -42.62
C ARG A 610 -47.13 -26.47 -42.47
N THR A 611 -47.74 -25.51 -41.78
CA THR A 611 -48.98 -24.84 -42.24
C THR A 611 -49.09 -23.45 -41.61
N GLU A 612 -49.53 -22.47 -42.40
CA GLU A 612 -49.91 -21.10 -42.00
C GLU A 612 -51.30 -21.14 -41.32
N GLY A 613 -51.72 -20.21 -40.47
CA GLY A 613 -51.07 -19.05 -39.84
C GLY A 613 -52.13 -18.09 -39.29
N ASP A 614 -51.88 -17.41 -38.16
CA ASP A 614 -52.45 -16.08 -37.87
C ASP A 614 -51.76 -15.42 -36.66
N ALA A 615 -51.90 -14.10 -36.54
CA ALA A 615 -51.06 -13.19 -35.76
C ALA A 615 -51.05 -13.37 -34.22
N ALA A 616 -49.85 -13.30 -33.59
CA ALA A 616 -49.49 -12.35 -32.51
C ALA A 616 -48.06 -12.59 -31.96
N GLU A 617 -47.46 -11.50 -31.45
CA GLU A 617 -46.35 -11.45 -30.47
C GLU A 617 -45.01 -12.17 -30.78
N GLN A 618 -44.05 -11.40 -31.31
CA GLN A 618 -42.63 -11.74 -31.26
C GLN A 618 -42.04 -11.39 -29.88
N SER A 619 -41.54 -12.39 -29.17
CA SER A 619 -40.60 -12.22 -28.06
C SER A 619 -39.16 -12.25 -28.60
N THR A 620 -38.47 -11.12 -28.51
CA THR A 620 -37.02 -11.03 -28.76
C THR A 620 -36.32 -10.51 -27.52
N GLU A 621 -35.39 -11.30 -27.00
CA GLU A 621 -34.54 -10.96 -25.85
C GLU A 621 -33.66 -9.75 -26.18
N SER A 622 -34.10 -8.56 -25.76
CA SER A 622 -33.31 -7.34 -25.92
C SER A 622 -32.31 -7.18 -24.77
N SER A 623 -31.18 -7.89 -24.85
CA SER A 623 -29.95 -7.34 -24.30
C SER A 623 -29.76 -5.94 -24.87
N ALA A 624 -29.45 -4.94 -24.04
CA ALA A 624 -29.31 -3.55 -24.47
C ALA A 624 -28.02 -3.34 -25.28
N ILE A 625 -28.03 -3.83 -26.52
CA ILE A 625 -26.98 -3.68 -27.53
C ILE A 625 -27.02 -2.23 -28.04
N LEU A 626 -25.90 -1.52 -27.94
CA LEU A 626 -25.71 -0.23 -28.61
C LEU A 626 -25.73 -0.47 -30.14
N PRO A 627 -26.24 0.45 -30.97
CA PRO A 627 -26.35 0.20 -32.40
C PRO A 627 -24.97 0.02 -33.05
N ASP A 628 -24.74 -1.14 -33.68
CA ASP A 628 -23.49 -1.53 -34.36
C ASP A 628 -23.36 -0.89 -35.77
N PHE A 629 -23.46 0.44 -35.84
CA PHE A 629 -23.44 1.17 -37.11
C PHE A 629 -22.03 1.41 -37.68
N MET A 630 -20.95 1.13 -36.92
CA MET A 630 -19.56 1.26 -37.40
C MET A 630 -18.90 -0.09 -37.73
N SER A 631 -19.67 -1.18 -37.76
CA SER A 631 -19.18 -2.49 -38.19
C SER A 631 -18.54 -2.45 -39.58
N GLY A 632 -17.31 -2.97 -39.70
CA GLY A 632 -16.53 -2.94 -40.94
C GLY A 632 -15.98 -1.54 -41.30
N VAL A 633 -15.87 -0.62 -40.34
CA VAL A 633 -15.17 0.67 -40.51
C VAL A 633 -13.85 0.64 -39.75
N SER A 634 -12.77 0.34 -40.48
CA SER A 634 -11.38 0.45 -40.06
C SER A 634 -10.83 1.86 -40.33
N VAL A 635 -10.31 2.51 -39.28
CA VAL A 635 -9.86 3.91 -39.31
C VAL A 635 -8.38 4.05 -39.00
N TYR A 636 -7.63 4.63 -39.95
CA TYR A 636 -6.31 5.20 -39.67
C TYR A 636 -6.44 6.70 -39.35
N PHE A 637 -5.83 7.14 -38.25
CA PHE A 637 -5.86 8.54 -37.81
C PHE A 637 -4.55 9.26 -38.16
N PHE A 638 -4.62 10.22 -39.09
CA PHE A 638 -3.50 11.04 -39.55
C PHE A 638 -3.56 12.46 -38.93
N ASN A 639 -2.50 12.85 -38.22
CA ASN A 639 -2.30 14.18 -37.62
C ASN A 639 -3.45 14.73 -36.72
N ILE A 640 -4.14 13.89 -35.95
CA ILE A 640 -5.30 14.31 -35.11
C ILE A 640 -4.97 14.36 -33.62
N SER A 641 -5.09 15.55 -33.04
CA SER A 641 -4.89 15.81 -31.60
C SER A 641 -5.82 15.00 -30.68
N GLU A 642 -7.05 14.72 -31.12
CA GLU A 642 -8.07 14.02 -30.32
C GLU A 642 -8.13 12.50 -30.53
N LYS A 643 -7.11 11.87 -31.14
CA LYS A 643 -7.09 10.43 -31.51
C LYS A 643 -7.62 9.51 -30.40
N LYS A 644 -7.19 9.74 -29.14
CA LYS A 644 -7.62 8.94 -27.96
C LYS A 644 -9.11 9.05 -27.60
N ARG A 645 -9.79 10.14 -27.97
CA ARG A 645 -11.24 10.33 -27.74
C ARG A 645 -12.03 9.59 -28.82
N LEU A 646 -11.69 9.83 -30.09
CA LEU A 646 -12.39 9.25 -31.23
C LEU A 646 -12.19 7.73 -31.32
N SER A 647 -10.99 7.22 -31.04
CA SER A 647 -10.71 5.76 -31.01
C SER A 647 -11.59 5.02 -29.99
N ARG A 648 -11.83 5.62 -28.81
CA ARG A 648 -12.70 5.01 -27.80
C ARG A 648 -14.14 4.92 -28.27
N TYR A 649 -14.65 5.97 -28.92
CA TYR A 649 -16.01 5.96 -29.46
C TYR A 649 -16.15 4.98 -30.64
N LEU A 650 -15.13 4.85 -31.48
CA LEU A 650 -15.15 3.89 -32.58
C LEU A 650 -15.25 2.44 -32.08
N ILE A 651 -14.41 2.08 -31.11
CA ILE A 651 -14.38 0.76 -30.47
C ILE A 651 -15.71 0.46 -29.75
N THR A 652 -16.40 1.46 -29.18
CA THR A 652 -17.71 1.25 -28.53
C THR A 652 -18.88 0.99 -29.50
N TYR A 653 -18.68 1.13 -30.81
CA TYR A 653 -19.70 0.87 -31.85
C TYR A 653 -19.21 -0.14 -32.91
N ASN A 654 -18.29 -1.03 -32.53
CA ASN A 654 -17.72 -2.11 -33.37
C ASN A 654 -16.98 -1.63 -34.64
N GLY A 655 -16.28 -0.49 -34.58
CA GLY A 655 -15.31 -0.07 -35.61
C GLY A 655 -13.85 -0.15 -35.14
N ASP A 656 -12.95 -0.49 -36.05
CA ASP A 656 -11.55 -0.81 -35.78
C ASP A 656 -10.61 0.38 -35.98
N VAL A 657 -9.49 0.42 -35.23
CA VAL A 657 -8.51 1.52 -35.30
C VAL A 657 -7.13 0.98 -35.64
N ASP A 658 -6.67 1.32 -36.84
CA ASP A 658 -5.36 0.90 -37.33
C ASP A 658 -4.25 1.75 -36.69
N GLN A 659 -3.23 1.08 -36.17
CA GLN A 659 -2.08 1.76 -35.57
C GLN A 659 -1.13 2.31 -36.64
N ASN A 660 -0.96 1.55 -37.72
CA ASN A 660 -0.21 1.87 -38.94
C ASN A 660 -1.15 1.69 -40.15
N PHE A 661 -0.92 2.40 -41.25
CA PHE A 661 -1.70 2.21 -42.47
C PHE A 661 -1.53 0.79 -43.03
N CYS A 662 -2.62 0.12 -43.40
CA CYS A 662 -2.62 -1.25 -43.91
C CYS A 662 -3.66 -1.44 -45.02
N ALA A 663 -3.60 -2.59 -45.72
CA ALA A 663 -4.54 -2.92 -46.79
C ALA A 663 -6.00 -3.12 -46.32
N GLU A 664 -6.21 -3.27 -45.01
CA GLU A 664 -7.52 -3.40 -44.38
C GLU A 664 -8.12 -2.04 -43.99
N THR A 665 -7.35 -0.93 -44.06
CA THR A 665 -7.82 0.43 -43.74
C THR A 665 -8.84 0.92 -44.77
N THR A 666 -10.08 1.17 -44.33
CA THR A 666 -11.17 1.64 -45.20
C THR A 666 -11.32 3.17 -45.19
N HIS A 667 -10.98 3.83 -44.08
CA HIS A 667 -11.11 5.28 -43.93
C HIS A 667 -9.84 5.89 -43.33
N ILE A 668 -9.27 6.88 -44.00
CA ILE A 668 -8.20 7.71 -43.45
C ILE A 668 -8.86 8.96 -42.87
N VAL A 669 -8.93 9.05 -41.54
CA VAL A 669 -9.44 10.24 -40.87
C VAL A 669 -8.26 11.19 -40.66
N ALA A 670 -8.28 12.32 -41.36
CA ALA A 670 -7.17 13.27 -41.38
C ALA A 670 -7.58 14.68 -40.91
N GLN A 671 -6.61 15.39 -40.33
CA GLN A 671 -6.64 16.83 -40.19
C GLN A 671 -5.43 17.41 -40.95
N VAL A 672 -5.70 18.23 -41.95
CA VAL A 672 -4.70 18.77 -42.88
C VAL A 672 -4.59 20.27 -42.67
N ASP A 673 -3.42 20.71 -42.21
CA ASP A 673 -3.12 22.13 -41.99
C ASP A 673 -2.05 22.67 -42.98
N ASP A 674 -1.23 21.80 -43.58
CA ASP A 674 -0.13 22.17 -44.50
C ASP A 674 -0.20 21.45 -45.87
N SER A 675 0.44 22.02 -46.90
CA SER A 675 0.51 21.43 -48.25
C SER A 675 1.40 20.18 -48.35
N SER A 676 2.41 20.04 -47.48
CA SER A 676 3.24 18.83 -47.38
C SER A 676 2.45 17.61 -46.91
N GLN A 677 1.50 17.81 -45.99
CA GLN A 677 0.61 16.78 -45.46
C GLN A 677 -0.32 16.22 -46.56
N MET A 678 -0.66 17.02 -47.59
CA MET A 678 -1.43 16.53 -48.74
C MET A 678 -0.62 15.59 -49.64
N GLN A 679 0.69 15.83 -49.81
CA GLN A 679 1.55 14.91 -50.56
C GLN A 679 1.72 13.56 -49.84
N GLU A 680 1.83 13.57 -48.50
CA GLU A 680 1.91 12.34 -47.71
C GLU A 680 0.60 11.51 -47.80
N LEU A 681 -0.56 12.18 -47.73
CA LEU A 681 -1.87 11.55 -47.95
C LEU A 681 -2.03 11.00 -49.38
N GLN A 682 -1.43 11.64 -50.39
CA GLN A 682 -1.38 11.12 -51.76
C GLN A 682 -0.54 9.83 -51.86
N SER A 683 0.57 9.69 -51.12
CA SER A 683 1.33 8.43 -51.09
C SER A 683 0.54 7.28 -50.45
N TYR A 684 -0.16 7.49 -49.32
CA TYR A 684 -0.99 6.45 -48.72
C TYR A 684 -2.14 5.99 -49.65
N LEU A 685 -2.72 6.90 -50.44
CA LEU A 685 -3.73 6.53 -51.45
C LEU A 685 -3.15 5.80 -52.68
N GLN A 686 -1.87 5.96 -53.01
CA GLN A 686 -1.21 5.14 -54.01
C GLN A 686 -0.99 3.70 -53.51
N GLU A 687 -0.79 3.53 -52.19
CA GLU A 687 -0.63 2.21 -51.57
C GLU A 687 -1.97 1.46 -51.39
N ASN A 688 -3.08 2.13 -51.04
CA ASN A 688 -4.42 1.54 -51.10
C ASN A 688 -5.47 2.50 -51.73
N PRO A 689 -5.88 2.29 -53.00
CA PRO A 689 -6.86 3.16 -53.68
C PRO A 689 -8.31 2.94 -53.23
N THR A 690 -8.56 1.99 -52.32
CA THR A 690 -9.88 1.68 -51.75
C THR A 690 -10.20 2.47 -50.47
N ALA A 691 -9.22 3.17 -49.89
CA ALA A 691 -9.40 3.95 -48.67
C ALA A 691 -9.96 5.36 -48.97
N VAL A 692 -10.93 5.83 -48.18
CA VAL A 692 -11.52 7.18 -48.33
C VAL A 692 -10.91 8.15 -47.31
N VAL A 693 -10.39 9.29 -47.78
CA VAL A 693 -9.84 10.34 -46.88
C VAL A 693 -10.96 11.29 -46.43
N VAL A 694 -11.26 11.29 -45.14
CA VAL A 694 -12.33 12.09 -44.53
C VAL A 694 -11.84 12.98 -43.39
N GLN A 695 -12.53 14.09 -43.16
CA GLN A 695 -12.26 14.97 -42.02
C GLN A 695 -12.71 14.32 -40.69
N ALA A 696 -12.02 14.63 -39.59
CA ALA A 696 -12.39 14.19 -38.23
C ALA A 696 -13.87 14.45 -37.86
N ARG A 697 -14.45 15.53 -38.40
CA ARG A 697 -15.86 15.90 -38.24
C ARG A 697 -16.86 14.81 -38.69
N TRP A 698 -16.48 13.95 -39.64
CA TRP A 698 -17.32 12.84 -40.08
C TRP A 698 -17.64 11.87 -38.94
N LEU A 699 -16.61 11.45 -38.18
CA LEU A 699 -16.78 10.58 -37.02
C LEU A 699 -17.64 11.25 -35.94
N GLU A 700 -17.41 12.53 -35.65
CA GLU A 700 -18.22 13.27 -34.66
C GLU A 700 -19.71 13.32 -35.05
N VAL A 701 -20.02 13.49 -36.33
CA VAL A 701 -21.40 13.49 -36.83
C VAL A 701 -22.01 12.08 -36.79
N CYS A 702 -21.24 11.03 -37.10
CA CYS A 702 -21.69 9.64 -36.97
C CYS A 702 -22.00 9.29 -35.51
N PHE A 703 -21.11 9.63 -34.56
CA PHE A 703 -21.36 9.44 -33.12
C PHE A 703 -22.52 10.28 -32.60
N SER A 704 -22.68 11.53 -33.07
CA SER A 704 -23.78 12.41 -32.67
C SER A 704 -25.15 11.97 -33.19
N LYS A 705 -25.21 11.24 -34.31
CA LYS A 705 -26.46 10.73 -34.90
C LYS A 705 -26.70 9.23 -34.65
N GLN A 706 -25.74 8.53 -34.05
CA GLN A 706 -25.76 7.08 -33.82
C GLN A 706 -26.07 6.25 -35.07
N GLN A 707 -25.57 6.72 -36.22
CA GLN A 707 -25.72 6.06 -37.53
C GLN A 707 -24.53 6.42 -38.43
N LYS A 708 -24.16 5.53 -39.35
CA LYS A 708 -23.15 5.82 -40.38
C LYS A 708 -23.72 6.85 -41.37
N VAL A 709 -22.99 7.94 -41.58
CA VAL A 709 -23.37 9.02 -42.51
C VAL A 709 -22.50 8.94 -43.76
N ASP A 710 -23.04 9.30 -44.93
CA ASP A 710 -22.29 9.30 -46.18
C ASP A 710 -21.02 10.17 -46.11
N THR A 711 -19.91 9.64 -46.63
CA THR A 711 -18.58 10.26 -46.57
C THR A 711 -18.42 11.44 -47.53
N PHE A 712 -19.21 11.50 -48.61
CA PHE A 712 -19.08 12.46 -49.73
C PHE A 712 -19.10 13.95 -49.33
N SER A 713 -19.76 14.30 -48.21
CA SER A 713 -19.81 15.68 -47.70
C SER A 713 -18.67 16.05 -46.74
N TYR A 714 -17.80 15.08 -46.40
CA TYR A 714 -16.68 15.21 -45.47
C TYR A 714 -15.34 14.74 -46.07
N GLU A 715 -15.34 14.35 -47.34
CA GLU A 715 -14.18 13.88 -48.09
C GLU A 715 -13.20 15.02 -48.39
N ILE A 716 -11.90 14.78 -48.18
CA ILE A 716 -10.85 15.74 -48.50
C ILE A 716 -10.46 15.57 -49.97
N LYS A 717 -10.99 16.45 -50.83
CA LYS A 717 -10.68 16.45 -52.27
C LYS A 717 -9.22 16.83 -52.53
N LEU A 718 -8.38 15.82 -52.74
CA LEU A 718 -7.00 15.98 -53.22
C LEU A 718 -7.00 16.32 -54.71
N THR A 719 -7.33 17.57 -55.05
CA THR A 719 -7.25 18.05 -56.43
C THR A 719 -5.81 18.21 -56.87
N ASN A 720 -5.40 17.50 -57.93
CA ASN A 720 -4.19 17.85 -58.67
C ASN A 720 -4.36 19.24 -59.30
N SER A 721 -3.69 20.24 -58.74
CA SER A 721 -3.36 21.48 -59.44
C SER A 721 -2.02 21.30 -60.13
N GLU A 722 -2.01 21.42 -61.46
CA GLU A 722 -0.82 21.69 -62.28
C GLU A 722 -0.17 23.04 -61.89
#